data_AF-A7E3L4-F1
#
_entry.id   AF-A7E3L4-F1
#
_cell.length_a   1.000
_cell.length_b   1.000
_cell.length_c   1.000
_cell.angle_alpha   90.00
_cell.angle_beta   90.00
_cell.angle_gamma   90.00
#
_symmetry.space_group_name_H-M   'P 1'
#
loop_
_entity.id
_entity.type
_entity.pdbx_description
1 polymer ?
#
loop_
_entity_poly.entity_id
_entity_poly.type
_entity_poly.pdbx_seq_one_letter_code
_entity_poly.pdbx_strand_id
1 'polypeptide(L)'
;MNAEEDAKWLQWVTHQFKTIAGEDGEINLQDFKKALKVKESFFAERFFVLFDSDGSGTITLQELQKALTLLIHGSPMDKLKFLFQVYDVDGKHPLWDGRRTQREGQRERPVSVTAQHWASSSPETGSGSIDADELRTVLQSCLYESAISLPKEKLDQLTLALFESADKDCSGTITFEELRDELQRFPGVLENLTISAAHWLTPPAPQRHRRQPRLLTSAYWHNHRSHVLCLAVFVGLHMLLFALAASAYRAFGSSVMVAKGCGQCLNFDCSFIAVLMLRRCLTWLRATWLAQVLPLDHNIQFHQLMGYVVVGLSLVHTVAHVVNFALQAQSETSPFRFWELLLTTRPGIGWVHGSASPTGVALLLLLLLMFACSSSCVRRSGHFEVFYWTHLSYLPMWLLLILHGPNFWKWLLVPGTLFFLEKTISLAASRMAALHIVEVNLLPSKVTHLLIKRPPLFHYRPGDYLYLNIPSIARYEWHPFTISSAPEQKDTIWLHIRSQGQWTNRLFESFKKPEPVFCGSKRLSRRLEMKRSQRKPQVSEMSSENHQFCNIKCYIDGPYGTPTRRIFASEHAVLIGAGIGITPFASILQSILYRHQKRKHICPNCQHSWMESGQDEDMKLHKVDFIWINRDQQSFEWFVSLLTKLEMDQAEETQVGRFLELHMYMTSALSKNDIKAIGLQMALDLLAKKEKKDSITGLQTRTQPGRPDWNKVFQKVAAEKKGKVQVFFCGSPALAKILKGHCEQFSFKFFQENF
;
A
#
# COMPACT_ATOMS: atom_id res chain seq x y z
N MET A 1 -21.83 -28.30 15.10
CA MET A 1 -22.28 -28.28 13.70
C MET A 1 -23.50 -29.18 13.58
N ASN A 2 -24.37 -28.95 12.59
CA ASN A 2 -25.55 -29.79 12.37
C ASN A 2 -25.14 -31.06 11.59
N ALA A 3 -25.84 -32.19 11.73
CA ALA A 3 -25.45 -33.46 11.07
C ALA A 3 -25.29 -33.35 9.53
N GLU A 4 -26.03 -32.42 8.92
CA GLU A 4 -25.94 -32.11 7.48
C GLU A 4 -24.67 -31.32 7.11
N GLU A 5 -24.13 -30.50 8.01
CA GLU A 5 -22.86 -29.78 7.82
C GLU A 5 -21.67 -30.74 7.94
N ASP A 6 -21.76 -31.71 8.86
CA ASP A 6 -20.71 -32.72 9.08
C ASP A 6 -20.59 -33.66 7.86
N ALA A 7 -21.71 -34.07 7.27
CA ALA A 7 -21.70 -34.86 6.04
C ALA A 7 -21.07 -34.10 4.85
N LYS A 8 -21.36 -32.80 4.71
CA LYS A 8 -20.76 -31.93 3.69
C LYS A 8 -19.26 -31.74 3.93
N TRP A 9 -18.84 -31.62 5.19
CA TRP A 9 -17.44 -31.50 5.57
C TRP A 9 -16.66 -32.79 5.25
N LEU A 10 -17.16 -33.96 5.63
CA LEU A 10 -16.55 -35.25 5.32
C LEU A 10 -16.39 -35.49 3.81
N GLN A 11 -17.41 -35.14 3.02
CA GLN A 11 -17.34 -35.21 1.56
C GLN A 11 -16.26 -34.29 1.00
N TRP A 12 -16.15 -33.06 1.52
CA TRP A 12 -15.14 -32.10 1.11
C TRP A 12 -13.73 -32.59 1.44
N VAL A 13 -13.48 -33.07 2.67
CA VAL A 13 -12.17 -33.60 3.09
C VAL A 13 -11.76 -34.80 2.27
N THR A 14 -12.69 -35.73 2.02
CA THR A 14 -12.43 -36.91 1.19
C THR A 14 -12.09 -36.53 -0.25
N HIS A 15 -12.74 -35.51 -0.80
CA HIS A 15 -12.43 -35.01 -2.14
C HIS A 15 -11.06 -34.31 -2.19
N GLN A 16 -10.71 -33.50 -1.19
CA GLN A 16 -9.39 -32.88 -1.11
C GLN A 16 -8.28 -33.92 -0.94
N PHE A 17 -8.48 -34.92 -0.07
CA PHE A 17 -7.53 -36.02 0.11
C PHE A 17 -7.22 -36.72 -1.21
N LYS A 18 -8.25 -37.13 -1.97
CA LYS A 18 -8.07 -37.77 -3.29
C LYS A 18 -7.34 -36.86 -4.29
N THR A 19 -7.55 -35.56 -4.21
CA THR A 19 -6.88 -34.59 -5.10
C THR A 19 -5.38 -34.47 -4.78
N ILE A 20 -5.01 -34.65 -3.51
CA ILE A 20 -3.64 -34.48 -3.01
C ILE A 20 -2.86 -35.81 -3.12
N ALA A 21 -3.47 -36.92 -2.72
CA ALA A 21 -2.87 -38.26 -2.67
C ALA A 21 -2.63 -38.88 -4.07
N GLY A 22 -3.26 -38.35 -5.12
CA GLY A 22 -3.08 -38.85 -6.48
C GLY A 22 -3.56 -40.29 -6.67
N GLU A 23 -2.84 -41.07 -7.49
CA GLU A 23 -3.16 -42.48 -7.77
C GLU A 23 -2.73 -43.43 -6.63
N ASP A 24 -1.78 -43.00 -5.81
CA ASP A 24 -1.11 -43.83 -4.79
C ASP A 24 -1.96 -43.98 -3.51
N GLY A 25 -3.01 -43.17 -3.34
CA GLY A 25 -3.98 -43.30 -2.24
C GLY A 25 -3.46 -42.88 -0.86
N GLU A 26 -2.23 -42.41 -0.77
CA GLU A 26 -1.53 -42.01 0.45
C GLU A 26 -0.88 -40.63 0.30
N ILE A 27 -0.76 -39.88 1.40
CA ILE A 27 -0.12 -38.55 1.40
C ILE A 27 1.24 -38.65 2.11
N ASN A 28 2.34 -38.49 1.36
CA ASN A 28 3.67 -38.35 1.95
C ASN A 28 3.92 -36.91 2.48
N LEU A 29 5.01 -36.70 3.21
CA LEU A 29 5.35 -35.40 3.79
C LEU A 29 5.45 -34.25 2.77
N GLN A 30 5.93 -34.52 1.56
CA GLN A 30 6.06 -33.49 0.52
C GLN A 30 4.69 -33.09 -0.06
N ASP A 31 3.81 -34.07 -0.27
CA ASP A 31 2.44 -33.83 -0.71
C ASP A 31 1.62 -33.13 0.38
N PHE A 32 1.84 -33.48 1.65
CA PHE A 32 1.26 -32.78 2.79
C PHE A 32 1.70 -31.31 2.84
N LYS A 33 3.01 -31.04 2.73
CA LYS A 33 3.56 -29.67 2.66
C LYS A 33 3.02 -28.89 1.46
N LYS A 34 2.92 -29.52 0.29
CA LYS A 34 2.37 -28.93 -0.94
C LYS A 34 0.88 -28.59 -0.80
N ALA A 35 0.09 -29.46 -0.17
CA ALA A 35 -1.32 -29.22 0.14
C ALA A 35 -1.50 -28.01 1.07
N LEU A 36 -0.64 -27.91 2.08
CA LEU A 36 -0.60 -26.78 3.01
C LEU A 36 0.01 -25.50 2.39
N LYS A 37 0.55 -25.58 1.16
CA LYS A 37 1.26 -24.51 0.47
C LYS A 37 2.44 -23.95 1.27
N VAL A 38 3.09 -24.81 2.06
CA VAL A 38 4.31 -24.49 2.82
C VAL A 38 5.48 -25.26 2.21
N LYS A 39 6.63 -24.60 2.05
CA LYS A 39 7.85 -25.27 1.56
C LYS A 39 8.60 -25.94 2.70
N GLU A 40 8.77 -25.22 3.79
CA GLU A 40 9.42 -25.68 4.99
C GLU A 40 8.65 -25.09 6.19
N SER A 41 8.20 -25.96 7.09
CA SER A 41 7.40 -25.59 8.26
C SER A 41 7.61 -26.65 9.33
N PHE A 42 8.19 -26.22 10.45
CA PHE A 42 8.37 -27.05 11.65
C PHE A 42 7.04 -27.70 12.06
N PHE A 43 5.97 -26.92 12.05
CA PHE A 43 4.64 -27.42 12.41
C PHE A 43 4.03 -28.37 11.39
N ALA A 44 4.33 -28.22 10.08
CA ALA A 44 3.85 -29.17 9.08
C ALA A 44 4.49 -30.56 9.28
N GLU A 45 5.77 -30.61 9.65
CA GLU A 45 6.46 -31.85 9.98
C GLU A 45 5.91 -32.46 11.27
N ARG A 46 5.69 -31.66 12.30
CA ARG A 46 5.07 -32.13 13.55
C ARG A 46 3.65 -32.63 13.36
N PHE A 47 2.81 -31.90 12.62
CA PHE A 47 1.46 -32.36 12.31
C PHE A 47 1.46 -33.65 11.49
N PHE A 48 2.42 -33.81 10.58
CA PHE A 48 2.56 -35.03 9.82
C PHE A 48 2.84 -36.23 10.74
N VAL A 49 3.84 -36.11 11.62
CA VAL A 49 4.20 -37.15 12.61
C VAL A 49 3.04 -37.44 13.58
N LEU A 50 2.25 -36.44 13.97
CA LEU A 50 1.10 -36.64 14.85
C LEU A 50 -0.11 -37.26 14.15
N PHE A 51 -0.20 -37.14 12.82
CA PHE A 51 -1.30 -37.70 12.04
C PHE A 51 -1.00 -39.14 11.61
N ASP A 52 0.26 -39.41 11.27
CA ASP A 52 0.81 -40.75 10.99
C ASP A 52 0.85 -41.56 12.29
N SER A 53 -0.23 -42.28 12.56
CA SER A 53 -0.42 -42.99 13.83
C SER A 53 0.34 -44.31 13.87
N ASP A 54 0.66 -44.87 12.70
CA ASP A 54 1.37 -46.12 12.54
C ASP A 54 2.88 -45.94 12.25
N GLY A 55 3.32 -44.70 12.03
CA GLY A 55 4.72 -44.34 11.78
C GLY A 55 5.21 -44.82 10.40
N SER A 56 4.29 -45.02 9.46
CA SER A 56 4.58 -45.54 8.12
C SER A 56 5.34 -44.54 7.24
N GLY A 57 5.33 -43.25 7.60
CA GLY A 57 5.88 -42.16 6.79
C GLY A 57 4.92 -41.67 5.70
N THR A 58 3.69 -42.16 5.68
CA THR A 58 2.58 -41.70 4.83
C THR A 58 1.31 -41.53 5.66
N ILE A 59 0.37 -40.68 5.22
CA ILE A 59 -0.92 -40.47 5.90
C ILE A 59 -2.03 -41.06 5.05
N THR A 60 -2.74 -42.03 5.63
CA THR A 60 -3.93 -42.62 5.03
C THR A 60 -5.18 -41.74 5.24
N LEU A 61 -6.24 -41.99 4.46
CA LEU A 61 -7.50 -41.26 4.62
C LEU A 61 -8.09 -41.44 6.02
N GLN A 62 -7.95 -42.64 6.61
CA GLN A 62 -8.49 -42.95 7.93
C GLN A 62 -7.76 -42.19 9.03
N GLU A 63 -6.42 -42.13 8.97
CA GLU A 63 -5.59 -41.36 9.89
C GLU A 63 -5.88 -39.87 9.82
N LEU A 64 -5.96 -39.33 8.60
CA LEU A 64 -6.33 -37.93 8.41
C LEU A 64 -7.73 -37.66 8.98
N GLN A 65 -8.72 -38.48 8.66
CA GLN A 65 -10.08 -38.30 9.19
C GLN A 65 -10.12 -38.37 10.72
N LYS A 66 -9.38 -39.31 11.33
CA LYS A 66 -9.30 -39.47 12.79
C LYS A 66 -8.69 -38.23 13.45
N ALA A 67 -7.54 -37.77 12.95
CA ALA A 67 -6.87 -36.59 13.48
C ALA A 67 -7.70 -35.31 13.32
N LEU A 68 -8.36 -35.14 12.15
CA LEU A 68 -9.22 -33.99 11.91
C LEU A 68 -10.51 -34.01 12.73
N THR A 69 -11.09 -35.19 12.95
CA THR A 69 -12.25 -35.36 13.82
C THR A 69 -11.91 -34.95 15.26
N LEU A 70 -10.73 -35.32 15.76
CA LEU A 70 -10.24 -34.87 17.07
C LEU A 70 -10.10 -33.34 17.13
N LEU A 71 -9.53 -32.72 16.10
CA LEU A 71 -9.33 -31.28 16.07
C LEU A 71 -10.62 -30.46 15.93
N ILE A 72 -11.61 -30.96 15.20
CA ILE A 72 -12.89 -30.26 14.95
C ILE A 72 -13.91 -30.59 16.04
N HIS A 73 -14.15 -31.88 16.27
CA HIS A 73 -15.20 -32.39 17.17
C HIS A 73 -14.71 -32.82 18.55
N GLY A 74 -13.39 -32.89 18.78
CA GLY A 74 -12.84 -33.21 20.09
C GLY A 74 -13.21 -32.18 21.15
N SER A 75 -13.17 -32.61 22.41
CA SER A 75 -13.36 -31.71 23.54
C SER A 75 -12.23 -30.67 23.61
N PRO A 76 -12.40 -29.54 24.31
CA PRO A 76 -11.31 -28.62 24.56
C PRO A 76 -10.07 -29.29 25.17
N MET A 77 -10.27 -30.35 25.98
CA MET A 77 -9.20 -31.15 26.56
C MET A 77 -8.41 -31.95 25.52
N ASP A 78 -9.09 -32.56 24.55
CA ASP A 78 -8.42 -33.32 23.47
C ASP A 78 -7.56 -32.41 22.60
N LYS A 79 -8.05 -31.19 22.34
CA LYS A 79 -7.33 -30.17 21.56
C LYS A 79 -6.12 -29.61 22.32
N LEU A 80 -6.25 -29.41 23.62
CA LEU A 80 -5.13 -29.03 24.49
C LEU A 80 -4.07 -30.13 24.52
N LYS A 81 -4.48 -31.40 24.60
CA LYS A 81 -3.56 -32.53 24.58
C LYS A 81 -2.82 -32.64 23.24
N PHE A 82 -3.53 -32.41 22.14
CA PHE A 82 -2.90 -32.31 20.82
C PHE A 82 -1.91 -31.14 20.75
N LEU A 83 -2.25 -29.95 21.25
CA LEU A 83 -1.33 -28.81 21.30
C LEU A 83 -0.07 -29.12 22.14
N PHE A 84 -0.25 -29.78 23.28
CA PHE A 84 0.86 -30.21 24.14
C PHE A 84 1.81 -31.15 23.38
N GLN A 85 1.28 -32.15 22.68
CA GLN A 85 2.06 -33.05 21.83
C GLN A 85 2.77 -32.33 20.68
N VAL A 86 2.26 -31.20 20.19
CA VAL A 86 2.95 -30.40 19.18
C VAL A 86 4.17 -29.70 19.78
N TYR A 87 4.12 -29.33 21.06
CA TYR A 87 5.14 -28.53 21.75
C TYR A 87 6.22 -29.39 22.45
N ASP A 88 5.91 -30.63 22.82
CA ASP A 88 6.83 -31.64 23.39
C ASP A 88 7.75 -32.20 22.30
N VAL A 89 8.98 -31.69 22.21
CA VAL A 89 9.90 -31.92 21.07
C VAL A 89 11.18 -32.60 21.55
N ASP A 90 11.16 -33.91 21.66
CA ASP A 90 12.30 -34.67 22.19
C ASP A 90 13.65 -34.26 21.58
N GLY A 91 14.59 -33.95 22.46
CA GLY A 91 15.87 -33.31 22.16
C GLY A 91 16.75 -34.06 21.16
N LYS A 92 16.69 -33.66 19.89
CA LYS A 92 17.79 -33.36 18.93
C LYS A 92 17.24 -33.35 17.51
N HIS A 93 16.63 -32.24 17.12
CA HIS A 93 16.47 -31.96 15.69
C HIS A 93 17.85 -31.59 15.11
N PRO A 94 18.40 -32.31 14.11
CA PRO A 94 19.64 -31.90 13.48
C PRO A 94 19.39 -30.60 12.73
N LEU A 95 19.96 -29.50 13.24
CA LEU A 95 20.24 -28.26 12.51
C LEU A 95 19.13 -27.79 11.54
N TRP A 96 18.00 -27.33 12.07
CA TRP A 96 17.24 -26.27 11.39
C TRP A 96 18.05 -24.96 11.47
N ASP A 97 19.05 -24.80 10.61
CA ASP A 97 19.76 -23.52 10.45
C ASP A 97 18.99 -22.64 9.46
N GLY A 98 18.10 -21.80 9.99
CA GLY A 98 17.35 -20.79 9.22
C GLY A 98 18.22 -19.75 8.48
N ARG A 99 19.55 -19.91 8.43
CA ARG A 99 20.49 -19.07 7.66
C ARG A 99 20.69 -19.47 6.20
N ARG A 100 20.23 -20.65 5.75
CA ARG A 100 20.45 -21.07 4.34
C ARG A 100 19.72 -20.22 3.30
N THR A 101 18.64 -19.53 3.67
CA THR A 101 17.82 -18.77 2.71
C THR A 101 18.29 -17.35 2.42
N GLN A 102 19.34 -16.83 3.08
CA GLN A 102 19.78 -15.44 2.91
C GLN A 102 21.00 -15.26 1.99
N ARG A 103 21.62 -16.33 1.52
CA ARG A 103 22.74 -16.29 0.56
C ARG A 103 22.60 -17.37 -0.50
N GLU A 104 21.74 -17.19 -1.49
CA GLU A 104 21.87 -17.96 -2.73
C GLU A 104 21.26 -17.22 -3.92
N GLY A 105 22.14 -16.49 -4.59
CA GLY A 105 21.95 -15.98 -5.93
C GLY A 105 23.22 -16.25 -6.73
N GLN A 106 23.64 -17.52 -6.83
CA GLN A 106 24.62 -17.98 -7.82
C GLN A 106 24.80 -19.52 -7.80
N ARG A 107 24.43 -20.15 -8.92
CA ARG A 107 24.87 -21.46 -9.46
C ARG A 107 24.82 -22.69 -8.53
N GLU A 108 23.80 -23.51 -8.74
CA GLU A 108 23.68 -24.87 -8.22
C GLU A 108 24.65 -25.85 -8.93
N ARG A 109 25.36 -26.66 -8.12
CA ARG A 109 25.72 -28.04 -8.45
C ARG A 109 25.06 -28.93 -7.39
N PRO A 110 24.43 -30.07 -7.75
CA PRO A 110 23.81 -30.93 -6.76
C PRO A 110 24.89 -31.70 -6.00
N VAL A 111 24.94 -31.53 -4.67
CA VAL A 111 25.61 -32.46 -3.77
C VAL A 111 24.54 -33.41 -3.25
N SER A 112 24.65 -34.68 -3.64
CA SER A 112 23.82 -35.76 -3.12
C SER A 112 24.14 -35.99 -1.65
N VAL A 113 23.24 -35.58 -0.76
CA VAL A 113 23.25 -36.06 0.63
C VAL A 113 22.33 -37.29 0.65
N THR A 114 22.93 -38.44 0.89
CA THR A 114 22.30 -39.75 0.96
C THR A 114 21.36 -39.86 2.16
N ALA A 115 20.14 -40.34 1.90
CA ALA A 115 19.08 -40.64 2.88
C ALA A 115 19.39 -41.90 3.70
N GLN A 116 20.52 -41.94 4.41
CA GLN A 116 21.00 -43.12 5.14
C GLN A 116 21.27 -42.86 6.63
N HIS A 117 20.67 -41.82 7.22
CA HIS A 117 20.81 -41.52 8.66
C HIS A 117 19.46 -41.37 9.39
N TRP A 118 18.38 -41.92 8.84
CA TRP A 118 17.02 -41.80 9.40
C TRP A 118 16.48 -43.13 9.97
N ALA A 119 17.33 -44.18 10.08
CA ALA A 119 16.86 -45.54 10.34
C ALA A 119 17.17 -46.11 11.74
N SER A 120 17.48 -45.29 12.75
CA SER A 120 17.85 -45.83 14.08
C SER A 120 17.33 -45.06 15.29
N SER A 121 16.18 -44.40 15.19
CA SER A 121 15.47 -43.87 16.35
C SER A 121 13.98 -44.01 16.11
N SER A 122 13.35 -44.90 16.88
CA SER A 122 11.89 -45.08 16.93
C SER A 122 11.19 -43.74 17.19
N PRO A 123 9.97 -43.53 16.67
CA PRO A 123 9.18 -42.36 17.01
C PRO A 123 8.62 -42.58 18.42
N GLU A 124 9.43 -42.32 19.44
CA GLU A 124 8.92 -42.20 20.80
C GLU A 124 8.10 -40.90 20.87
N THR A 125 6.88 -41.05 21.37
CA THR A 125 5.86 -40.00 21.46
C THR A 125 6.16 -39.06 22.61
N GLY A 126 7.13 -38.16 22.49
CA GLY A 126 7.37 -37.10 23.49
C GLY A 126 7.85 -37.60 24.85
N SER A 127 8.59 -36.77 25.56
CA SER A 127 9.04 -37.05 26.92
C SER A 127 7.88 -36.95 27.94
N GLY A 128 6.74 -36.40 27.51
CA GLY A 128 5.57 -36.15 28.34
C GLY A 128 5.67 -34.88 29.17
N SER A 129 6.72 -34.07 28.94
CA SER A 129 6.98 -32.80 29.62
C SER A 129 7.67 -31.85 28.64
N ILE A 130 7.38 -30.54 28.70
CA ILE A 130 7.99 -29.55 27.79
C ILE A 130 9.14 -28.86 28.52
N ASP A 131 10.37 -29.02 28.03
CA ASP A 131 11.53 -28.33 28.61
C ASP A 131 11.70 -26.88 28.07
N ALA A 132 12.62 -26.12 28.67
CA ALA A 132 12.84 -24.73 28.27
C ALA A 132 13.45 -24.57 26.86
N ASP A 133 14.27 -25.53 26.40
CA ASP A 133 14.91 -25.52 25.09
C ASP A 133 13.94 -25.94 23.97
N GLU A 134 13.04 -26.86 24.26
CA GLU A 134 11.90 -27.26 23.44
C GLU A 134 10.96 -26.08 23.24
N LEU A 135 10.55 -25.43 24.33
CA LEU A 135 9.70 -24.24 24.28
C LEU A 135 10.36 -23.13 23.46
N ARG A 136 11.66 -22.92 23.63
CA ARG A 136 12.44 -21.96 22.85
C ARG A 136 12.45 -22.30 21.36
N THR A 137 12.59 -23.58 21.01
CA THR A 137 12.58 -24.06 19.61
C THR A 137 11.22 -23.85 18.95
N VAL A 138 10.13 -24.14 19.68
CA VAL A 138 8.75 -23.91 19.24
C VAL A 138 8.52 -22.41 19.03
N LEU A 139 8.88 -21.56 20.00
CA LEU A 139 8.75 -20.11 19.90
C LEU A 139 9.57 -19.53 18.74
N GLN A 140 10.80 -20.01 18.53
CA GLN A 140 11.64 -19.60 17.41
C GLN A 140 10.99 -19.95 16.07
N SER A 141 10.40 -21.14 15.96
CA SER A 141 9.68 -21.59 14.77
C SER A 141 8.42 -20.76 14.52
N CYS A 142 7.67 -20.43 15.58
CA CYS A 142 6.51 -19.52 15.49
C CYS A 142 6.89 -18.11 15.01
N LEU A 143 8.02 -17.57 15.50
CA LEU A 143 8.52 -16.26 15.07
C LEU A 143 8.88 -16.27 13.59
N TYR A 144 9.58 -17.33 13.13
CA TYR A 144 9.94 -17.51 11.72
C TYR A 144 8.70 -17.62 10.83
N GLU A 145 7.72 -18.46 11.18
CA GLU A 145 6.45 -18.58 10.41
C GLU A 145 5.63 -17.29 10.40
N SER A 146 5.69 -16.50 11.49
CA SER A 146 5.01 -15.21 11.60
C SER A 146 5.74 -14.05 10.89
N ALA A 147 6.94 -14.29 10.36
CA ALA A 147 7.86 -13.25 9.86
C ALA A 147 8.17 -12.15 10.90
N ILE A 148 8.27 -12.55 12.18
CA ILE A 148 8.71 -11.70 13.29
C ILE A 148 10.21 -11.96 13.50
N SER A 149 11.02 -10.91 13.45
CA SER A 149 12.46 -10.97 13.72
C SER A 149 12.77 -10.30 15.05
N LEU A 150 13.03 -11.10 16.09
CA LEU A 150 13.46 -10.62 17.40
C LEU A 150 14.94 -10.94 17.65
N PRO A 151 15.68 -10.08 18.38
CA PRO A 151 16.98 -10.43 18.92
C PRO A 151 16.92 -11.71 19.76
N LYS A 152 18.01 -12.47 19.81
CA LYS A 152 18.05 -13.74 20.55
C LYS A 152 17.77 -13.55 22.03
N GLU A 153 18.25 -12.45 22.59
CA GLU A 153 18.05 -12.07 23.99
C GLU A 153 16.56 -11.86 24.30
N LYS A 154 15.79 -11.31 23.34
CA LYS A 154 14.34 -11.12 23.46
C LYS A 154 13.57 -12.43 23.33
N LEU A 155 14.03 -13.34 22.48
CA LEU A 155 13.48 -14.69 22.41
C LEU A 155 13.71 -15.43 23.74
N ASP A 156 14.91 -15.36 24.30
CA ASP A 156 15.21 -16.01 25.58
C ASP A 156 14.35 -15.41 26.73
N GLN A 157 14.13 -14.08 26.73
CA GLN A 157 13.20 -13.43 27.66
C GLN A 157 11.74 -13.87 27.48
N LEU A 158 11.28 -14.08 26.24
CA LEU A 158 9.93 -14.59 25.95
C LEU A 158 9.76 -16.02 26.46
N THR A 159 10.75 -16.88 26.20
CA THR A 159 10.77 -18.25 26.70
C THR A 159 10.71 -18.26 28.22
N LEU A 160 11.60 -17.51 28.88
CA LEU A 160 11.64 -17.43 30.34
C LEU A 160 10.33 -16.89 30.92
N ALA A 161 9.73 -15.85 30.34
CA ALA A 161 8.48 -15.28 30.84
C ALA A 161 7.30 -16.26 30.72
N LEU A 162 7.26 -17.07 29.66
CA LEU A 162 6.22 -18.09 29.51
C LEU A 162 6.50 -19.30 30.44
N PHE A 163 7.76 -19.69 30.56
CA PHE A 163 8.19 -20.80 31.40
C PHE A 163 7.93 -20.50 32.88
N GLU A 164 8.35 -19.34 33.40
CA GLU A 164 8.08 -18.86 34.78
C GLU A 164 6.58 -18.75 35.09
N SER A 165 5.73 -18.53 34.08
CA SER A 165 4.28 -18.43 34.27
C SER A 165 3.61 -19.81 34.32
N ALA A 166 4.16 -20.76 33.56
CA ALA A 166 3.60 -22.10 33.38
C ALA A 166 4.12 -23.10 34.43
N ASP A 167 5.44 -23.17 34.66
CA ASP A 167 6.09 -24.04 35.66
C ASP A 167 5.85 -23.46 37.06
N LYS A 168 4.81 -23.95 37.74
CA LYS A 168 4.40 -23.45 39.06
C LYS A 168 5.08 -24.20 40.19
N ASP A 169 5.46 -25.45 39.94
CA ASP A 169 6.11 -26.30 40.93
C ASP A 169 7.64 -26.17 40.89
N CYS A 170 8.18 -25.38 39.96
CA CYS A 170 9.60 -25.12 39.74
C CYS A 170 10.38 -26.41 39.46
N SER A 171 9.75 -27.38 38.81
CA SER A 171 10.35 -28.67 38.47
C SER A 171 11.35 -28.58 37.32
N GLY A 172 11.34 -27.49 36.55
CA GLY A 172 12.21 -27.30 35.39
C GLY A 172 11.70 -27.96 34.12
N THR A 173 10.47 -28.48 34.12
CA THR A 173 9.73 -28.91 32.92
C THR A 173 8.25 -28.53 33.06
N ILE A 174 7.55 -28.30 31.95
CA ILE A 174 6.12 -27.95 31.96
C ILE A 174 5.30 -29.21 31.70
N THR A 175 4.49 -29.60 32.68
CA THR A 175 3.55 -30.73 32.53
C THR A 175 2.28 -30.34 31.79
N PHE A 176 1.53 -31.33 31.28
CA PHE A 176 0.24 -31.09 30.63
C PHE A 176 -0.75 -30.34 31.54
N GLU A 177 -0.76 -30.66 32.83
CA GLU A 177 -1.62 -30.04 33.84
C GLU A 177 -1.30 -28.55 33.99
N GLU A 178 -0.02 -28.19 34.02
CA GLU A 178 0.45 -26.81 34.15
C GLU A 178 0.15 -25.98 32.91
N LEU A 179 0.42 -26.52 31.72
CA LEU A 179 0.09 -25.85 30.46
C LEU A 179 -1.43 -25.65 30.33
N ARG A 180 -2.23 -26.64 30.73
CA ARG A 180 -3.71 -26.56 30.77
C ARG A 180 -4.16 -25.42 31.68
N ASP A 181 -3.68 -25.39 32.91
CA ASP A 181 -4.08 -24.39 33.90
C ASP A 181 -3.70 -22.98 33.44
N GLU A 182 -2.55 -22.84 32.79
CA GLU A 182 -2.11 -21.56 32.22
C GLU A 182 -2.99 -21.13 31.05
N LEU A 183 -3.33 -22.05 30.14
CA LEU A 183 -4.23 -21.76 29.01
C LEU A 183 -5.65 -21.42 29.44
N GLN A 184 -6.16 -22.02 30.53
CA GLN A 184 -7.47 -21.69 31.09
C GLN A 184 -7.56 -20.26 31.63
N ARG A 185 -6.44 -19.66 32.06
CA ARG A 185 -6.39 -18.24 32.47
C ARG A 185 -6.60 -17.29 31.29
N PHE A 186 -6.50 -17.77 30.05
CA PHE A 186 -6.74 -17.03 28.83
C PHE A 186 -7.96 -17.59 28.07
N PRO A 187 -9.20 -17.35 28.53
CA PRO A 187 -10.40 -18.02 28.01
C PRO A 187 -10.63 -17.84 26.50
N GLY A 188 -10.19 -16.71 25.93
CA GLY A 188 -10.25 -16.47 24.48
C GLY A 188 -9.36 -17.40 23.64
N VAL A 189 -8.35 -18.05 24.25
CA VAL A 189 -7.46 -18.99 23.58
C VAL A 189 -8.14 -20.34 23.36
N LEU A 190 -8.93 -20.80 24.33
CA LEU A 190 -9.62 -22.10 24.27
C LEU A 190 -10.72 -22.11 23.19
N GLU A 191 -11.47 -21.01 23.07
CA GLU A 191 -12.44 -20.81 21.99
C GLU A 191 -11.75 -20.76 20.62
N ASN A 192 -10.58 -20.14 20.53
CA ASN A 192 -9.80 -20.00 19.30
C ASN A 192 -9.16 -21.30 18.82
N LEU A 193 -8.76 -22.20 19.74
CA LEU A 193 -8.24 -23.54 19.43
C LEU A 193 -9.22 -24.36 18.58
N THR A 194 -10.52 -24.29 18.90
CA THR A 194 -11.55 -25.01 18.15
C THR A 194 -11.76 -24.48 16.73
N ILE A 195 -11.45 -23.21 16.47
CA ILE A 195 -11.67 -22.52 15.19
C ILE A 195 -10.47 -22.68 14.25
N SER A 196 -9.25 -22.77 14.80
CA SER A 196 -8.00 -22.78 14.05
C SER A 196 -7.80 -24.00 13.15
N ALA A 197 -8.01 -25.21 13.67
CA ALA A 197 -7.76 -26.43 12.90
C ALA A 197 -8.79 -26.60 11.78
N ALA A 198 -10.01 -26.11 12.01
CA ALA A 198 -11.09 -26.15 11.05
C ALA A 198 -10.87 -25.20 9.87
N HIS A 199 -10.21 -24.04 10.04
CA HIS A 199 -10.12 -23.02 8.98
C HIS A 199 -9.37 -23.50 7.71
N TRP A 200 -8.43 -24.43 7.84
CA TRP A 200 -7.71 -25.00 6.69
C TRP A 200 -8.55 -26.04 5.93
N LEU A 201 -9.66 -26.52 6.54
CA LEU A 201 -10.44 -27.68 6.10
C LEU A 201 -11.95 -27.44 6.03
N THR A 202 -12.41 -26.23 6.36
CA THR A 202 -13.79 -25.81 6.14
C THR A 202 -13.91 -25.26 4.73
N PRO A 203 -14.94 -25.68 3.95
CA PRO A 203 -15.22 -25.03 2.67
C PRO A 203 -15.39 -23.52 2.92
N PRO A 204 -14.83 -22.65 2.05
CA PRO A 204 -14.94 -21.21 2.25
C PRO A 204 -16.43 -20.85 2.39
N ALA A 205 -16.77 -20.18 3.50
CA ALA A 205 -18.15 -19.79 3.76
C ALA A 205 -18.70 -19.05 2.53
N PRO A 206 -19.92 -19.38 2.05
CA PRO A 206 -20.50 -18.70 0.90
C PRO A 206 -20.54 -17.20 1.22
N GLN A 207 -19.83 -16.40 0.40
CA GLN A 207 -19.84 -14.95 0.55
C GLN A 207 -21.28 -14.49 0.44
N ARG A 208 -21.90 -14.09 1.56
CA ARG A 208 -23.22 -13.47 1.57
C ARG A 208 -23.12 -12.11 0.87
N HIS A 209 -23.24 -12.12 -0.45
CA HIS A 209 -23.43 -10.91 -1.22
C HIS A 209 -24.77 -10.31 -0.83
N ARG A 210 -24.76 -9.18 -0.10
CA ARG A 210 -25.97 -8.37 0.09
C ARG A 210 -26.55 -8.04 -1.29
N ARG A 211 -27.81 -8.43 -1.51
CA ARG A 211 -28.53 -8.35 -2.79
C ARG A 211 -29.05 -6.95 -3.15
N GLN A 212 -28.83 -5.94 -2.30
CA GLN A 212 -29.24 -4.58 -2.63
C GLN A 212 -28.17 -3.89 -3.51
N PRO A 213 -28.56 -3.31 -4.66
CA PRO A 213 -27.65 -2.52 -5.47
C PRO A 213 -27.10 -1.36 -4.65
N ARG A 214 -25.78 -1.28 -4.49
CA ARG A 214 -25.09 -0.24 -3.69
C ARG A 214 -25.48 1.19 -4.07
N LEU A 215 -25.91 1.39 -5.31
CA LEU A 215 -26.33 2.68 -5.90
C LEU A 215 -27.64 3.24 -5.32
N LEU A 216 -28.47 2.42 -4.67
CA LEU A 216 -29.79 2.83 -4.18
C LEU A 216 -29.80 3.23 -2.69
N THR A 217 -28.66 3.13 -2.00
CA THR A 217 -28.57 3.47 -0.58
C THR A 217 -28.47 4.99 -0.38
N SER A 218 -29.22 5.56 0.57
CA SER A 218 -29.15 7.00 0.90
C SER A 218 -27.72 7.47 1.24
N ALA A 219 -26.95 6.64 1.95
CA ALA A 219 -25.54 6.90 2.26
C ALA A 219 -24.65 7.03 1.01
N TYR A 220 -24.92 6.29 -0.07
CA TYR A 220 -24.17 6.38 -1.32
C TYR A 220 -24.38 7.75 -1.98
N TRP A 221 -25.62 8.20 -2.09
CA TRP A 221 -25.97 9.51 -2.64
C TRP A 221 -25.42 10.66 -1.81
N HIS A 222 -25.46 10.56 -0.47
CA HIS A 222 -24.87 11.56 0.40
C HIS A 222 -23.35 11.72 0.16
N ASN A 223 -22.63 10.60 0.03
CA ASN A 223 -21.19 10.59 -0.15
C ASN A 223 -20.74 11.00 -1.57
N HIS A 224 -21.57 10.80 -2.60
CA HIS A 224 -21.21 11.05 -4.00
C HIS A 224 -21.97 12.21 -4.66
N ARG A 225 -22.75 13.00 -3.90
CA ARG A 225 -23.60 14.08 -4.45
C ARG A 225 -22.85 15.06 -5.37
N SER A 226 -21.65 15.49 -4.99
CA SER A 226 -20.82 16.41 -5.77
C SER A 226 -20.32 15.77 -7.07
N HIS A 227 -19.99 14.48 -7.03
CA HIS A 227 -19.55 13.73 -8.21
C HIS A 227 -20.70 13.50 -9.18
N VAL A 228 -21.87 13.12 -8.69
CA VAL A 228 -23.07 12.92 -9.52
C VAL A 228 -23.52 14.23 -10.15
N LEU A 229 -23.54 15.33 -9.37
CA LEU A 229 -23.86 16.65 -9.91
C LEU A 229 -22.87 17.08 -11.00
N CYS A 230 -21.56 16.94 -10.76
CA CYS A 230 -20.53 17.27 -11.74
C CYS A 230 -20.66 16.42 -13.01
N LEU A 231 -20.94 15.12 -12.88
CA LEU A 231 -21.14 14.23 -14.01
C LEU A 231 -22.43 14.57 -14.79
N ALA A 232 -23.52 14.90 -14.10
CA ALA A 232 -24.76 15.31 -14.73
C ALA A 232 -24.60 16.61 -15.53
N VAL A 233 -23.89 17.61 -14.98
CA VAL A 233 -23.55 18.84 -15.69
C VAL A 233 -22.68 18.54 -16.92
N PHE A 234 -21.67 17.67 -16.77
CA PHE A 234 -20.80 17.27 -17.86
C PHE A 234 -21.56 16.59 -19.01
N VAL A 235 -22.42 15.61 -18.70
CA VAL A 235 -23.27 14.92 -19.69
C VAL A 235 -24.28 15.89 -20.31
N GLY A 236 -24.90 16.76 -19.51
CA GLY A 236 -25.83 17.77 -20.00
C GLY A 236 -25.17 18.73 -21.00
N LEU A 237 -23.94 19.17 -20.71
CA LEU A 237 -23.15 20.01 -21.62
C LEU A 237 -22.83 19.27 -22.93
N HIS A 238 -22.48 17.98 -22.87
CA HIS A 238 -22.23 17.17 -24.07
C HIS A 238 -23.46 17.05 -24.95
N MET A 239 -24.61 16.74 -24.34
CA MET A 239 -25.88 16.61 -25.06
C MET A 239 -26.27 17.94 -25.70
N LEU A 240 -26.08 19.06 -25.00
CA LEU A 240 -26.34 20.40 -25.52
C LEU A 240 -25.42 20.74 -26.71
N LEU A 241 -24.10 20.57 -26.57
CA LEU A 241 -23.13 20.84 -27.63
C LEU A 241 -23.40 19.97 -28.87
N PHE A 242 -23.69 18.69 -28.66
CA PHE A 242 -24.03 17.76 -29.73
C PHE A 242 -25.32 18.18 -30.44
N ALA A 243 -26.39 18.48 -29.70
CA ALA A 243 -27.68 18.85 -30.27
C ALA A 243 -27.61 20.16 -31.06
N LEU A 244 -26.93 21.18 -30.53
CA LEU A 244 -26.74 22.45 -31.21
C LEU A 244 -26.00 22.26 -32.54
N ALA A 245 -24.87 21.54 -32.52
CA ALA A 245 -24.11 21.27 -33.74
C ALA A 245 -24.90 20.39 -34.74
N ALA A 246 -25.57 19.34 -34.27
CA ALA A 246 -26.41 18.49 -35.13
C ALA A 246 -27.55 19.28 -35.77
N SER A 247 -28.21 20.17 -35.03
CA SER A 247 -29.32 21.00 -35.54
C SER A 247 -28.86 21.97 -36.63
N ALA A 248 -27.68 22.58 -36.49
CA ALA A 248 -27.12 23.50 -37.47
C ALA A 248 -26.79 22.83 -38.82
N TYR A 249 -26.49 21.53 -38.82
CA TYR A 249 -26.13 20.77 -40.02
C TYR A 249 -27.22 19.79 -40.48
N ARG A 250 -28.47 19.97 -40.05
CA ARG A 250 -29.60 19.08 -40.39
C ARG A 250 -29.81 18.90 -41.90
N ALA A 251 -29.50 19.93 -42.69
CA ALA A 251 -29.67 19.91 -44.14
C ALA A 251 -28.70 18.96 -44.88
N PHE A 252 -27.57 18.58 -44.26
CA PHE A 252 -26.50 17.80 -44.91
C PHE A 252 -26.56 16.30 -44.62
N GLY A 253 -27.66 15.83 -44.01
CA GLY A 253 -27.89 14.41 -43.72
C GLY A 253 -27.39 13.95 -42.35
N SER A 254 -27.89 12.80 -41.92
CA SER A 254 -27.67 12.25 -40.56
C SER A 254 -26.19 11.99 -40.24
N SER A 255 -25.42 11.48 -41.21
CA SER A 255 -23.99 11.21 -41.03
C SER A 255 -23.20 12.49 -40.72
N VAL A 256 -23.51 13.60 -41.42
CA VAL A 256 -22.85 14.89 -41.18
C VAL A 256 -23.29 15.48 -39.85
N MET A 257 -24.57 15.36 -39.47
CA MET A 257 -25.06 15.80 -38.16
C MET A 257 -24.31 15.12 -37.02
N VAL A 258 -24.14 13.79 -37.08
CA VAL A 258 -23.40 13.02 -36.07
C VAL A 258 -21.93 13.42 -36.06
N ALA A 259 -21.29 13.53 -37.24
CA ALA A 259 -19.89 13.93 -37.35
C ALA A 259 -19.63 15.32 -36.74
N LYS A 260 -20.47 16.31 -37.04
CA LYS A 260 -20.36 17.68 -36.51
C LYS A 260 -20.70 17.76 -35.02
N GLY A 261 -21.71 16.99 -34.57
CA GLY A 261 -22.04 16.84 -33.15
C GLY A 261 -20.87 16.31 -32.33
N CYS A 262 -20.31 15.16 -32.73
CA CYS A 262 -19.14 14.58 -32.07
C CYS A 262 -17.91 15.51 -32.16
N GLY A 263 -17.68 16.16 -33.30
CA GLY A 263 -16.58 17.10 -33.48
C GLY A 263 -16.65 18.30 -32.52
N GLN A 264 -17.85 18.79 -32.22
CA GLN A 264 -18.03 19.88 -31.26
C GLN A 264 -17.78 19.45 -29.82
N CYS A 265 -18.22 18.25 -29.42
CA CYS A 265 -17.88 17.68 -28.11
C CYS A 265 -16.37 17.46 -27.99
N LEU A 266 -15.72 16.92 -29.04
CA LEU A 266 -14.26 16.71 -29.07
C LEU A 266 -13.47 18.02 -28.94
N ASN A 267 -13.95 19.13 -29.51
CA ASN A 267 -13.31 20.44 -29.32
C ASN A 267 -13.28 20.84 -27.83
N PHE A 268 -14.39 20.62 -27.11
CA PHE A 268 -14.47 20.87 -25.68
C PHE A 268 -13.59 19.88 -24.89
N ASP A 269 -13.69 18.59 -25.15
CA ASP A 269 -12.98 17.57 -24.36
C ASP A 269 -11.46 17.67 -24.53
N CYS A 270 -10.97 17.81 -25.76
CA CYS A 270 -9.54 17.91 -26.05
C CYS A 270 -8.89 19.20 -25.52
N SER A 271 -9.69 20.23 -25.22
CA SER A 271 -9.22 21.46 -24.55
C SER A 271 -9.37 21.37 -23.02
N PHE A 272 -10.50 20.88 -22.52
CA PHE A 272 -10.78 20.77 -21.08
C PHE A 272 -9.92 19.71 -20.38
N ILE A 273 -9.48 18.66 -21.09
CA ILE A 273 -8.58 17.65 -20.54
C ILE A 273 -7.26 18.24 -20.00
N ALA A 274 -6.82 19.39 -20.54
CA ALA A 274 -5.67 20.16 -20.05
C ALA A 274 -5.94 20.79 -18.68
N VAL A 275 -7.15 21.32 -18.48
CA VAL A 275 -7.60 21.98 -17.24
C VAL A 275 -7.51 21.02 -16.06
N LEU A 276 -7.86 19.75 -16.29
CA LEU A 276 -7.79 18.69 -15.27
C LEU A 276 -6.36 18.40 -14.80
N MET A 277 -5.36 18.81 -15.59
CA MET A 277 -3.94 18.61 -15.32
C MET A 277 -3.19 19.89 -14.92
N LEU A 278 -3.90 21.00 -14.69
CA LEU A 278 -3.38 22.23 -14.08
C LEU A 278 -3.21 22.06 -12.57
N ARG A 279 -2.19 21.31 -12.15
CA ARG A 279 -2.05 20.84 -10.76
C ARG A 279 -1.82 21.97 -9.78
N ARG A 280 -1.14 23.05 -10.19
CA ARG A 280 -0.90 24.21 -9.32
C ARG A 280 -2.17 25.03 -9.17
N CYS A 281 -2.87 25.32 -10.26
CA CYS A 281 -4.17 25.99 -10.23
C CYS A 281 -5.20 25.18 -9.43
N LEU A 282 -5.27 23.86 -9.61
CA LEU A 282 -6.16 22.98 -8.85
C LEU A 282 -5.78 22.95 -7.36
N THR A 283 -4.48 22.98 -7.03
CA THR A 283 -4.02 23.06 -5.63
C THR A 283 -4.44 24.38 -4.98
N TRP A 284 -4.39 25.49 -5.72
CA TRP A 284 -4.90 26.79 -5.26
C TRP A 284 -6.43 26.77 -5.13
N LEU A 285 -7.14 26.23 -6.12
CA LEU A 285 -8.60 26.12 -6.11
C LEU A 285 -9.11 25.26 -4.95
N ARG A 286 -8.36 24.22 -4.54
CA ARG A 286 -8.66 23.42 -3.35
C ARG A 286 -8.66 24.23 -2.04
N ALA A 287 -7.95 25.35 -1.98
CA ALA A 287 -7.96 26.23 -0.81
C ALA A 287 -9.18 27.16 -0.76
N THR A 288 -9.99 27.21 -1.82
CA THR A 288 -11.19 28.04 -1.91
C THR A 288 -12.46 27.27 -1.56
N TRP A 289 -13.57 27.98 -1.39
CA TRP A 289 -14.89 27.39 -1.12
C TRP A 289 -15.38 26.45 -2.25
N LEU A 290 -14.89 26.62 -3.49
CA LEU A 290 -15.25 25.77 -4.63
C LEU A 290 -14.90 24.29 -4.42
N ALA A 291 -13.92 24.00 -3.56
CA ALA A 291 -13.53 22.63 -3.22
C ALA A 291 -14.65 21.84 -2.50
N GLN A 292 -15.67 22.51 -1.96
CA GLN A 292 -16.82 21.87 -1.34
C GLN A 292 -17.89 21.42 -2.35
N VAL A 293 -17.93 22.08 -3.52
CA VAL A 293 -18.91 21.82 -4.57
C VAL A 293 -18.32 20.92 -5.66
N LEU A 294 -17.09 21.22 -6.09
CA LEU A 294 -16.42 20.50 -7.16
C LEU A 294 -15.57 19.34 -6.62
N PRO A 295 -15.64 18.13 -7.21
CA PRO A 295 -14.82 16.98 -6.81
C PRO A 295 -13.37 17.11 -7.34
N LEU A 296 -12.66 18.19 -6.97
CA LEU A 296 -11.31 18.53 -7.45
C LEU A 296 -10.26 17.46 -7.13
N ASP A 297 -10.52 16.63 -6.13
CA ASP A 297 -9.64 15.55 -5.68
C ASP A 297 -9.59 14.37 -6.64
N HIS A 298 -10.59 14.26 -7.52
CA HIS A 298 -10.72 13.17 -8.48
C HIS A 298 -10.32 13.63 -9.89
N ASN A 299 -9.58 14.74 -10.03
CA ASN A 299 -9.18 15.31 -11.32
C ASN A 299 -8.47 14.30 -12.24
N ILE A 300 -7.60 13.45 -11.69
CA ILE A 300 -6.90 12.40 -12.47
C ILE A 300 -7.87 11.30 -12.90
N GLN A 301 -8.81 10.89 -12.03
CA GLN A 301 -9.83 9.90 -12.39
C GLN A 301 -10.79 10.46 -13.46
N PHE A 302 -11.12 11.74 -13.35
CA PHE A 302 -11.94 12.43 -14.34
C PHE A 302 -11.18 12.63 -15.66
N HIS A 303 -9.86 12.86 -15.63
CA HIS A 303 -9.02 12.85 -16.83
C HIS A 303 -9.00 11.48 -17.52
N GLN A 304 -8.95 10.39 -16.75
CA GLN A 304 -9.06 9.03 -17.30
C GLN A 304 -10.43 8.82 -17.94
N LEU A 305 -11.52 9.18 -17.25
CA LEU A 305 -12.88 9.13 -17.79
C LEU A 305 -12.99 9.92 -19.11
N MET A 306 -12.50 11.16 -19.12
CA MET A 306 -12.45 12.03 -20.29
C MET A 306 -11.67 11.37 -21.44
N GLY A 307 -10.53 10.73 -21.15
CA GLY A 307 -9.75 10.00 -22.14
C GLY A 307 -10.56 8.90 -22.84
N TYR A 308 -11.37 8.13 -22.09
CA TYR A 308 -12.29 7.14 -22.67
C TYR A 308 -13.38 7.79 -23.55
N VAL A 309 -13.95 8.91 -23.09
CA VAL A 309 -14.96 9.68 -23.84
C VAL A 309 -14.39 10.22 -25.16
N VAL A 310 -13.18 10.79 -25.13
CA VAL A 310 -12.47 11.30 -26.33
C VAL A 310 -12.25 10.19 -27.35
N VAL A 311 -11.80 9.01 -26.92
CA VAL A 311 -11.62 7.84 -27.81
C VAL A 311 -12.96 7.42 -28.40
N GLY A 312 -14.00 7.28 -27.59
CA GLY A 312 -15.33 6.89 -28.05
C GLY A 312 -15.93 7.88 -29.07
N LEU A 313 -15.90 9.17 -28.75
CA LEU A 313 -16.40 10.23 -29.63
C LEU A 313 -15.58 10.35 -30.92
N SER A 314 -14.26 10.14 -30.84
CA SER A 314 -13.37 10.16 -32.00
C SER A 314 -13.67 9.00 -32.96
N LEU A 315 -13.93 7.80 -32.44
CA LEU A 315 -14.34 6.66 -33.26
C LEU A 315 -15.68 6.91 -33.96
N VAL A 316 -16.69 7.41 -33.24
CA VAL A 316 -18.00 7.74 -33.83
C VAL A 316 -17.86 8.85 -34.87
N HIS A 317 -17.06 9.89 -34.59
CA HIS A 317 -16.76 10.98 -35.52
C HIS A 317 -16.09 10.48 -36.80
N THR A 318 -15.08 9.61 -36.69
CA THR A 318 -14.39 9.02 -37.85
C THR A 318 -15.35 8.15 -38.67
N VAL A 319 -16.13 7.27 -38.03
CA VAL A 319 -17.10 6.41 -38.73
C VAL A 319 -18.13 7.26 -39.48
N ALA A 320 -18.66 8.31 -38.86
CA ALA A 320 -19.62 9.20 -39.50
C ALA A 320 -19.02 9.95 -40.71
N HIS A 321 -17.75 10.33 -40.66
CA HIS A 321 -17.05 10.90 -41.82
C HIS A 321 -16.78 9.86 -42.91
N VAL A 322 -16.37 8.64 -42.56
CA VAL A 322 -16.14 7.54 -43.51
C VAL A 322 -17.44 7.17 -44.24
N VAL A 323 -18.56 7.06 -43.52
CA VAL A 323 -19.89 6.82 -44.13
C VAL A 323 -20.27 7.97 -45.06
N ASN A 324 -20.06 9.22 -44.64
CA ASN A 324 -20.33 10.37 -45.49
C ASN A 324 -19.47 10.35 -46.78
N PHE A 325 -18.19 10.02 -46.69
CA PHE A 325 -17.31 9.92 -47.85
C PHE A 325 -17.64 8.72 -48.74
N ALA A 326 -18.09 7.61 -48.18
CA ALA A 326 -18.56 6.46 -48.95
C ALA A 326 -19.83 6.80 -49.74
N LEU A 327 -20.80 7.48 -49.12
CA LEU A 327 -22.00 7.97 -49.79
C LEU A 327 -21.67 8.99 -50.87
N GLN A 328 -20.72 9.89 -50.60
CA GLN A 328 -20.27 10.89 -51.58
C GLN A 328 -19.58 10.23 -52.78
N ALA A 329 -18.69 9.25 -52.55
CA ALA A 329 -17.98 8.54 -53.60
C ALA A 329 -18.89 7.64 -54.47
N GLN A 330 -20.04 7.23 -53.95
CA GLN A 330 -21.07 6.49 -54.70
C GLN A 330 -22.00 7.41 -55.51
N SER A 331 -21.97 8.72 -55.27
CA SER A 331 -22.76 9.67 -56.06
C SER A 331 -22.13 9.88 -57.43
N GLU A 332 -22.94 9.72 -58.49
CA GLU A 332 -22.55 9.93 -59.90
C GLU A 332 -22.02 11.34 -60.20
N THR A 333 -22.29 12.30 -59.30
CA THR A 333 -21.89 13.70 -59.44
C THR A 333 -20.51 14.01 -58.85
N SER A 334 -19.87 13.06 -58.16
CA SER A 334 -18.59 13.30 -57.48
C SER A 334 -17.37 12.94 -58.36
N PRO A 335 -16.39 13.84 -58.54
CA PRO A 335 -15.22 13.58 -59.38
C PRO A 335 -14.10 12.80 -58.65
N PHE A 336 -14.30 12.39 -57.40
CA PHE A 336 -13.24 11.90 -56.52
C PHE A 336 -13.51 10.47 -56.03
N ARG A 337 -12.46 9.65 -55.94
CA ARG A 337 -12.56 8.30 -55.37
C ARG A 337 -12.54 8.36 -53.83
N PHE A 338 -13.09 7.31 -53.20
CA PHE A 338 -13.10 7.19 -51.73
C PHE A 338 -11.71 7.39 -51.07
N TRP A 339 -10.66 6.78 -51.62
CA TRP A 339 -9.29 6.92 -51.09
C TRP A 339 -8.72 8.32 -51.25
N GLU A 340 -9.13 9.06 -52.29
CA GLU A 340 -8.75 10.45 -52.49
C GLU A 340 -9.44 11.35 -51.45
N LEU A 341 -10.70 11.06 -51.09
CA LEU A 341 -11.42 11.73 -50.00
C LEU A 341 -10.79 11.48 -48.62
N LEU A 342 -10.26 10.29 -48.38
CA LEU A 342 -9.78 9.88 -47.08
C LEU A 342 -8.32 10.27 -46.80
N LEU A 343 -7.44 10.14 -47.81
CA LEU A 343 -5.98 10.24 -47.60
C LEU A 343 -5.33 11.43 -48.32
N THR A 344 -6.05 12.16 -49.19
CA THR A 344 -5.46 13.24 -49.97
C THR A 344 -6.07 14.60 -49.64
N THR A 345 -5.34 15.67 -49.95
CA THR A 345 -5.77 17.07 -49.78
C THR A 345 -6.52 17.63 -51.00
N ARG A 346 -6.55 16.87 -52.11
CA ARG A 346 -7.17 17.28 -53.39
C ARG A 346 -8.64 17.72 -53.27
N PRO A 347 -9.49 17.08 -52.44
CA PRO A 347 -10.89 17.48 -52.28
C PRO A 347 -11.09 18.84 -51.58
N GLY A 348 -10.02 19.45 -51.04
CA GLY A 348 -10.12 20.76 -50.37
C GLY A 348 -10.91 20.74 -49.05
N ILE A 349 -11.16 19.56 -48.46
CA ILE A 349 -11.99 19.41 -47.25
C ILE A 349 -11.19 19.86 -46.02
N GLY A 350 -11.61 20.96 -45.41
CA GLY A 350 -10.98 21.52 -44.21
C GLY A 350 -10.57 22.97 -44.38
N TRP A 351 -9.88 23.52 -43.37
CA TRP A 351 -9.47 24.92 -43.37
C TRP A 351 -8.08 25.11 -44.02
N VAL A 352 -7.06 24.37 -43.58
CA VAL A 352 -5.70 24.50 -44.12
C VAL A 352 -5.54 23.59 -45.34
N HIS A 353 -5.65 24.12 -46.56
CA HIS A 353 -5.32 23.39 -47.81
C HIS A 353 -6.00 22.00 -47.92
N GLY A 354 -7.21 21.83 -47.39
CA GLY A 354 -7.92 20.55 -47.43
C GLY A 354 -7.31 19.43 -46.56
N SER A 355 -6.56 19.75 -45.50
CA SER A 355 -5.84 18.77 -44.68
C SER A 355 -6.68 17.96 -43.71
N ALA A 356 -8.01 18.14 -43.63
CA ALA A 356 -8.82 17.56 -42.56
C ALA A 356 -8.80 16.03 -42.56
N SER A 357 -8.90 15.40 -43.73
CA SER A 357 -8.91 13.93 -43.85
C SER A 357 -7.57 13.28 -43.43
N PRO A 358 -6.41 13.63 -44.01
CA PRO A 358 -5.14 13.02 -43.61
C PRO A 358 -4.75 13.32 -42.16
N THR A 359 -5.04 14.54 -41.66
CA THR A 359 -4.81 14.87 -40.24
C THR A 359 -5.70 14.06 -39.31
N GLY A 360 -6.96 13.79 -39.69
CA GLY A 360 -7.88 12.96 -38.91
C GLY A 360 -7.41 11.52 -38.76
N VAL A 361 -6.86 10.91 -39.81
CA VAL A 361 -6.27 9.57 -39.75
C VAL A 361 -5.03 9.55 -38.84
N ALA A 362 -4.13 10.53 -38.99
CA ALA A 362 -2.95 10.65 -38.13
C ALA A 362 -3.32 10.83 -36.65
N LEU A 363 -4.31 11.67 -36.36
CA LEU A 363 -4.85 11.88 -35.01
C LEU A 363 -5.42 10.59 -34.40
N LEU A 364 -6.19 9.82 -35.18
CA LEU A 364 -6.77 8.56 -34.71
C LEU A 364 -5.68 7.54 -34.35
N LEU A 365 -4.65 7.38 -35.21
CA LEU A 365 -3.55 6.46 -34.95
C LEU A 365 -2.76 6.84 -33.70
N LEU A 366 -2.43 8.13 -33.55
CA LEU A 366 -1.73 8.64 -32.37
C LEU A 366 -2.58 8.48 -31.10
N LEU A 367 -3.89 8.75 -31.17
CA LEU A 367 -4.81 8.59 -30.05
C LEU A 367 -4.92 7.11 -29.60
N LEU A 368 -5.06 6.18 -30.54
CA LEU A 368 -5.13 4.75 -30.23
C LEU A 368 -3.81 4.21 -29.64
N LEU A 369 -2.67 4.66 -30.17
CA LEU A 369 -1.35 4.33 -29.63
C LEU A 369 -1.20 4.85 -28.19
N MET A 370 -1.51 6.14 -27.97
CA MET A 370 -1.47 6.76 -26.65
C MET A 370 -2.38 6.02 -25.66
N PHE A 371 -3.58 5.63 -26.09
CA PHE A 371 -4.54 4.90 -25.25
C PHE A 371 -4.05 3.50 -24.87
N ALA A 372 -3.52 2.73 -25.82
CA ALA A 372 -2.99 1.39 -25.57
C ALA A 372 -1.82 1.42 -24.57
N CYS A 373 -0.88 2.35 -24.76
CA CYS A 373 0.28 2.54 -23.89
C CYS A 373 -0.09 3.14 -22.52
N SER A 374 -1.24 3.80 -22.39
CA SER A 374 -1.77 4.33 -21.13
C SER A 374 -2.55 3.29 -20.30
N SER A 375 -2.68 2.05 -20.77
CA SER A 375 -3.41 1.01 -20.07
C SER A 375 -2.79 0.66 -18.71
N SER A 376 -3.63 0.20 -17.78
CA SER A 376 -3.18 -0.20 -16.44
C SER A 376 -2.19 -1.36 -16.46
N CYS A 377 -2.20 -2.20 -17.50
CA CYS A 377 -1.24 -3.28 -17.68
C CYS A 377 0.17 -2.73 -17.93
N VAL A 378 0.31 -1.83 -18.91
CA VAL A 378 1.61 -1.22 -19.28
C VAL A 378 2.17 -0.37 -18.14
N ARG A 379 1.30 0.41 -17.47
CA ARG A 379 1.74 1.26 -16.34
C ARG A 379 2.19 0.45 -15.11
N ARG A 380 1.64 -0.76 -14.91
CA ARG A 380 1.98 -1.64 -13.78
C ARG A 380 3.07 -2.67 -14.11
N SER A 381 3.39 -2.90 -15.38
CA SER A 381 4.40 -3.88 -15.82
C SER A 381 5.85 -3.39 -15.67
N GLY A 382 6.07 -2.26 -14.99
CA GLY A 382 7.41 -1.71 -14.73
C GLY A 382 7.97 -0.79 -15.82
N HIS A 383 7.28 -0.63 -16.96
CA HIS A 383 7.72 0.17 -18.11
C HIS A 383 7.07 1.57 -18.12
N PHE A 384 7.23 2.32 -17.03
CA PHE A 384 6.64 3.67 -16.91
C PHE A 384 7.14 4.65 -18.00
N GLU A 385 8.37 4.45 -18.49
CA GLU A 385 8.99 5.25 -19.55
C GLU A 385 8.15 5.22 -20.85
N VAL A 386 7.61 4.06 -21.23
CA VAL A 386 6.78 3.89 -22.44
C VAL A 386 5.50 4.71 -22.32
N PHE A 387 4.84 4.65 -21.16
CA PHE A 387 3.68 5.49 -20.86
C PHE A 387 4.05 6.97 -20.96
N TYR A 388 5.13 7.40 -20.32
CA TYR A 388 5.53 8.81 -20.29
C TYR A 388 5.75 9.39 -21.69
N TRP A 389 6.54 8.73 -22.54
CA TRP A 389 6.88 9.22 -23.88
C TRP A 389 5.69 9.17 -24.83
N THR A 390 4.90 8.10 -24.81
CA THR A 390 3.70 8.00 -25.66
C THR A 390 2.63 8.98 -25.24
N HIS A 391 2.48 9.25 -23.94
CA HIS A 391 1.54 10.25 -23.46
C HIS A 391 1.97 11.68 -23.80
N LEU A 392 3.28 11.97 -23.88
CA LEU A 392 3.82 13.26 -24.34
C LEU A 392 3.42 13.60 -25.80
N SER A 393 2.95 12.62 -26.57
CA SER A 393 2.38 12.86 -27.91
C SER A 393 1.14 13.76 -27.92
N TYR A 394 0.61 14.18 -26.77
CA TYR A 394 -0.42 15.22 -26.70
C TYR A 394 0.02 16.54 -27.39
N LEU A 395 1.32 16.87 -27.42
CA LEU A 395 1.84 18.06 -28.10
C LEU A 395 1.64 18.01 -29.62
N PRO A 396 2.14 16.99 -30.35
CA PRO A 396 1.84 16.84 -31.77
C PRO A 396 0.34 16.64 -32.04
N MET A 397 -0.41 15.99 -31.13
CA MET A 397 -1.87 15.88 -31.24
C MET A 397 -2.57 17.25 -31.24
N TRP A 398 -2.22 18.17 -30.34
CA TRP A 398 -2.82 19.52 -30.34
C TRP A 398 -2.46 20.31 -31.60
N LEU A 399 -1.23 20.19 -32.09
CA LEU A 399 -0.84 20.81 -33.35
C LEU A 399 -1.68 20.28 -34.52
N LEU A 400 -1.85 18.95 -34.61
CA LEU A 400 -2.68 18.32 -35.62
C LEU A 400 -4.17 18.68 -35.47
N LEU A 401 -4.70 18.81 -34.25
CA LEU A 401 -6.08 19.23 -34.01
C LEU A 401 -6.34 20.68 -34.48
N ILE A 402 -5.37 21.58 -34.33
CA ILE A 402 -5.46 22.96 -34.87
C ILE A 402 -5.55 22.91 -36.41
N LEU A 403 -4.77 22.04 -37.06
CA LEU A 403 -4.81 21.87 -38.52
C LEU A 403 -6.07 21.15 -39.00
N HIS A 404 -6.60 20.23 -38.19
CA HIS A 404 -7.78 19.42 -38.51
C HIS A 404 -9.09 20.22 -38.42
N GLY A 405 -9.26 21.02 -37.36
CA GLY A 405 -10.51 21.72 -37.07
C GLY A 405 -10.40 23.25 -37.12
N PRO A 406 -11.21 23.97 -37.93
CA PRO A 406 -11.10 25.43 -38.08
C PRO A 406 -11.32 26.22 -36.79
N ASN A 407 -12.12 25.69 -35.86
CA ASN A 407 -12.50 26.38 -34.64
C ASN A 407 -11.76 25.86 -33.39
N PHE A 408 -10.95 24.81 -33.48
CA PHE A 408 -10.33 24.19 -32.31
C PHE A 408 -9.38 25.15 -31.57
N TRP A 409 -8.65 26.00 -32.29
CA TRP A 409 -7.73 26.98 -31.70
C TRP A 409 -8.44 27.94 -30.73
N LYS A 410 -9.72 28.27 -30.97
CA LYS A 410 -10.53 29.11 -30.08
C LYS A 410 -10.77 28.44 -28.73
N TRP A 411 -11.01 27.13 -28.74
CA TRP A 411 -11.20 26.31 -27.55
C TRP A 411 -9.90 26.09 -26.79
N LEU A 412 -8.77 25.93 -27.52
CA LEU A 412 -7.47 25.70 -26.91
C LEU A 412 -6.84 26.98 -26.34
N LEU A 413 -7.20 28.18 -26.83
CA LEU A 413 -6.51 29.43 -26.48
C LEU A 413 -6.39 29.64 -24.97
N VAL A 414 -7.49 29.63 -24.21
CA VAL A 414 -7.46 29.88 -22.76
C VAL A 414 -6.88 28.69 -21.98
N PRO A 415 -7.39 27.44 -22.11
CA PRO A 415 -6.85 26.30 -21.37
C PRO A 415 -5.38 25.99 -21.72
N GLY A 416 -5.01 26.10 -22.99
CA GLY A 416 -3.67 25.83 -23.49
C GLY A 416 -2.66 26.86 -23.00
N THR A 417 -2.98 28.17 -23.08
CA THR A 417 -2.08 29.22 -22.57
C THR A 417 -1.86 29.08 -21.07
N LEU A 418 -2.92 28.83 -20.28
CA LEU A 418 -2.80 28.55 -18.85
C LEU A 418 -1.94 27.32 -18.56
N PHE A 419 -2.10 26.24 -19.34
CA PHE A 419 -1.31 25.02 -19.21
C PHE A 419 0.18 25.26 -19.47
N PHE A 420 0.52 25.92 -20.58
CA PHE A 420 1.91 26.25 -20.89
C PHE A 420 2.51 27.24 -19.89
N LEU A 421 1.73 28.21 -19.41
CA LEU A 421 2.17 29.15 -18.38
C LEU A 421 2.49 28.43 -17.06
N GLU A 422 1.61 27.53 -16.59
CA GLU A 422 1.89 26.74 -15.38
C GLU A 422 3.16 25.89 -15.54
N LYS A 423 3.34 25.24 -16.69
CA LYS A 423 4.51 24.39 -16.97
C LYS A 423 5.80 25.18 -17.07
N THR A 424 5.78 26.35 -17.72
CA THR A 424 6.97 27.20 -17.85
C THR A 424 7.38 27.80 -16.50
N ILE A 425 6.43 28.28 -15.70
CA ILE A 425 6.70 28.78 -14.34
C ILE A 425 7.27 27.66 -13.46
N SER A 426 6.67 26.47 -13.48
CA SER A 426 7.12 25.31 -12.70
C SER A 426 8.54 24.87 -13.10
N LEU A 427 8.83 24.78 -14.40
CA LEU A 427 10.15 24.40 -14.90
C LEU A 427 11.21 25.47 -14.59
N ALA A 428 10.87 26.76 -14.71
CA ALA A 428 11.78 27.84 -14.36
C ALA A 428 12.09 27.84 -12.87
N ALA A 429 11.06 27.76 -12.00
CA ALA A 429 11.23 27.74 -10.56
C ALA A 429 12.09 26.55 -10.09
N SER A 430 11.82 25.35 -10.60
CA SER A 430 12.56 24.14 -10.25
C SER A 430 14.03 24.19 -10.70
N ARG A 431 14.33 24.76 -11.88
CA ARG A 431 15.72 24.89 -12.38
C ARG A 431 16.52 26.00 -11.72
N MET A 432 15.88 27.09 -11.30
CA MET A 432 16.54 28.18 -10.58
C MET A 432 16.98 27.75 -9.17
N ALA A 433 16.23 26.86 -8.53
CA ALA A 433 16.54 26.33 -7.21
C ALA A 433 17.15 24.92 -7.30
N ALA A 434 18.36 24.81 -7.85
CA ALA A 434 19.12 23.56 -7.77
C ALA A 434 19.36 23.18 -6.30
N LEU A 435 18.76 22.08 -5.86
CA LEU A 435 18.89 21.59 -4.50
C LEU A 435 19.93 20.49 -4.42
N HIS A 436 20.40 20.26 -3.21
CA HIS A 436 21.29 19.17 -2.89
C HIS A 436 20.62 18.26 -1.87
N ILE A 437 20.76 16.97 -2.10
CA ILE A 437 20.49 15.95 -1.09
C ILE A 437 21.54 16.17 0.01
N VAL A 438 21.10 16.12 1.27
CA VAL A 438 21.99 16.26 2.43
C VAL A 438 22.45 14.88 2.86
N GLU A 439 21.50 13.95 2.96
CA GLU A 439 21.71 12.63 3.55
C GLU A 439 20.75 11.62 2.90
N VAL A 440 21.23 10.39 2.76
CA VAL A 440 20.47 9.25 2.25
C VAL A 440 20.61 8.09 3.20
N ASN A 441 19.49 7.60 3.74
CA ASN A 441 19.46 6.45 4.63
C ASN A 441 18.68 5.31 3.98
N LEU A 442 19.30 4.13 3.91
CA LEU A 442 18.65 2.93 3.42
C LEU A 442 17.96 2.22 4.58
N LEU A 443 16.64 2.13 4.48
CA LEU A 443 15.77 1.53 5.48
C LEU A 443 15.39 0.10 5.07
N PRO A 444 14.97 -0.75 6.03
CA PRO A 444 14.42 -2.07 5.76
C PRO A 444 13.24 -2.03 4.79
N SER A 445 12.86 -3.20 4.25
CA SER A 445 11.78 -3.32 3.26
C SER A 445 12.01 -2.55 1.95
N LYS A 446 13.28 -2.29 1.60
CA LYS A 446 13.73 -1.53 0.41
C LYS A 446 13.13 -0.12 0.35
N VAL A 447 13.28 0.65 1.42
CA VAL A 447 12.87 2.06 1.47
C VAL A 447 14.11 2.95 1.50
N THR A 448 14.11 4.01 0.70
CA THR A 448 15.16 5.04 0.69
C THR A 448 14.61 6.28 1.38
N HIS A 449 15.23 6.70 2.47
CA HIS A 449 14.94 7.96 3.13
C HIS A 449 15.89 9.05 2.60
N LEU A 450 15.32 10.08 1.99
CA LEU A 450 16.07 11.21 1.44
C LEU A 450 15.83 12.47 2.27
N LEU A 451 16.92 13.07 2.76
CA LEU A 451 16.91 14.42 3.32
C LEU A 451 17.34 15.41 2.25
N ILE A 452 16.44 16.32 1.87
CA ILE A 452 16.69 17.36 0.88
C ILE A 452 16.70 18.71 1.58
N LYS A 453 17.66 19.59 1.24
CA LYS A 453 17.68 20.95 1.78
C LYS A 453 16.43 21.71 1.33
N ARG A 454 15.71 22.33 2.27
CA ARG A 454 14.49 23.09 1.96
C ARG A 454 14.83 24.44 1.29
N PRO A 455 14.21 24.78 0.14
CA PRO A 455 14.30 26.14 -0.40
C PRO A 455 13.60 27.15 0.51
N PRO A 456 14.12 28.40 0.64
CA PRO A 456 13.59 29.39 1.58
C PRO A 456 12.12 29.79 1.32
N LEU A 457 11.68 29.78 0.06
CA LEU A 457 10.31 30.13 -0.33
C LEU A 457 9.38 28.91 -0.51
N PHE A 458 9.81 27.72 -0.09
CA PHE A 458 9.04 26.50 -0.26
C PHE A 458 8.12 26.26 0.95
N HIS A 459 6.88 26.76 0.87
CA HIS A 459 5.85 26.54 1.88
C HIS A 459 4.88 25.44 1.45
N TYR A 460 4.75 24.40 2.27
CA TYR A 460 3.86 23.27 2.04
C TYR A 460 2.97 23.00 3.26
N ARG A 461 1.91 22.21 3.08
CA ARG A 461 1.01 21.75 4.15
C ARG A 461 1.24 20.25 4.43
N PRO A 462 0.90 19.75 5.63
CA PRO A 462 1.08 18.34 5.96
C PRO A 462 0.29 17.45 5.00
N GLY A 463 0.92 16.38 4.52
CA GLY A 463 0.33 15.46 3.54
C GLY A 463 0.44 15.91 2.08
N ASP A 464 1.07 17.05 1.78
CA ASP A 464 1.38 17.45 0.40
C ASP A 464 2.42 16.52 -0.24
N TYR A 465 2.41 16.47 -1.57
CA TYR A 465 3.43 15.75 -2.35
C TYR A 465 4.18 16.71 -3.28
N LEU A 466 5.34 16.27 -3.75
CA LEU A 466 6.15 16.99 -4.74
C LEU A 466 6.65 16.03 -5.81
N TYR A 467 7.10 16.58 -6.93
CA TYR A 467 7.80 15.86 -7.97
C TYR A 467 9.30 16.01 -7.79
N LEU A 468 10.02 14.89 -7.82
CA LEU A 468 11.46 14.83 -7.67
C LEU A 468 12.11 14.43 -9.00
N ASN A 469 13.15 15.17 -9.38
CA ASN A 469 14.06 14.80 -10.45
C ASN A 469 15.49 14.73 -9.90
N ILE A 470 16.15 13.60 -10.16
CA ILE A 470 17.55 13.37 -9.81
C ILE A 470 18.31 13.07 -11.11
N PRO A 471 19.01 14.06 -11.70
CA PRO A 471 19.65 13.93 -12.99
C PRO A 471 20.71 12.82 -13.10
N SER A 472 21.32 12.42 -11.98
CA SER A 472 22.27 11.30 -11.94
C SER A 472 21.61 9.95 -12.17
N ILE A 473 20.31 9.80 -11.85
CA ILE A 473 19.53 8.58 -12.07
C ILE A 473 18.80 8.66 -13.42
N ALA A 474 18.06 9.76 -13.64
CA ALA A 474 17.33 10.01 -14.87
C ALA A 474 17.22 11.52 -15.13
N ARG A 475 17.73 11.97 -16.29
CA ARG A 475 17.83 13.40 -16.61
C ARG A 475 16.48 14.10 -16.82
N TYR A 476 15.48 13.39 -17.35
CA TYR A 476 14.23 14.00 -17.81
C TYR A 476 12.97 13.47 -17.12
N GLU A 477 13.13 12.55 -16.17
CA GLU A 477 12.00 11.92 -15.49
C GLU A 477 11.68 12.61 -14.17
N TRP A 478 10.39 12.87 -13.94
CA TRP A 478 9.88 13.45 -12.72
C TRP A 478 8.93 12.47 -12.05
N HIS A 479 9.21 12.12 -10.79
CA HIS A 479 8.44 11.13 -10.04
C HIS A 479 7.78 11.78 -8.80
N PRO A 480 6.47 11.54 -8.55
CA PRO A 480 5.77 12.12 -7.41
C PRO A 480 6.07 11.36 -6.12
N PHE A 481 6.35 12.08 -5.04
CA PHE A 481 6.53 11.53 -3.69
C PHE A 481 5.89 12.43 -2.64
N THR A 482 5.23 11.81 -1.66
CA THR A 482 4.64 12.51 -0.53
C THR A 482 5.73 13.03 0.41
N ILE A 483 5.57 14.27 0.87
CA ILE A 483 6.46 14.87 1.85
C ILE A 483 6.16 14.24 3.21
N SER A 484 7.14 13.54 3.79
CA SER A 484 6.97 12.86 5.08
C SER A 484 7.35 13.75 6.28
N SER A 485 8.07 14.86 6.07
CA SER A 485 8.42 15.82 7.12
C SER A 485 7.28 16.80 7.41
N ALA A 486 7.16 17.23 8.66
CA ALA A 486 6.27 18.32 9.05
C ALA A 486 6.69 19.69 8.45
N PRO A 487 5.75 20.54 8.02
CA PRO A 487 6.07 21.87 7.48
C PRO A 487 6.69 22.84 8.50
N GLU A 488 6.53 22.56 9.80
CA GLU A 488 7.17 23.29 10.90
C GLU A 488 8.70 23.13 10.89
N GLN A 489 9.23 22.07 10.26
CA GLN A 489 10.66 21.84 10.08
C GLN A 489 11.23 22.73 8.98
N LYS A 490 12.14 23.65 9.34
CA LYS A 490 12.56 24.76 8.47
C LYS A 490 13.71 24.41 7.51
N ASP A 491 14.59 23.48 7.86
CA ASP A 491 15.85 23.31 7.12
C ASP A 491 15.83 22.20 6.08
N THR A 492 15.02 21.16 6.29
CA THR A 492 15.04 19.95 5.47
C THR A 492 13.63 19.45 5.13
N ILE A 493 13.53 18.80 3.97
CA ILE A 493 12.36 18.09 3.47
C ILE A 493 12.71 16.61 3.44
N TRP A 494 11.84 15.77 3.99
CA TRP A 494 12.05 14.33 4.03
C TRP A 494 11.14 13.62 3.04
N LEU A 495 11.70 12.65 2.32
CA LEU A 495 10.96 11.76 1.42
C LEU A 495 11.29 10.31 1.75
N HIS A 496 10.27 9.46 1.84
CA HIS A 496 10.43 8.01 2.00
C HIS A 496 9.97 7.32 0.72
N ILE A 497 10.93 6.73 0.00
CA ILE A 497 10.71 6.17 -1.35
C ILE A 497 10.89 4.66 -1.31
N ARG A 498 9.81 3.91 -1.57
CA ARG A 498 9.87 2.45 -1.67
C ARG A 498 10.26 1.99 -3.07
N SER A 499 11.17 1.01 -3.14
CA SER A 499 11.67 0.44 -4.39
C SER A 499 10.65 -0.53 -5.01
N GLN A 500 9.83 -0.04 -5.95
CA GLN A 500 8.81 -0.84 -6.66
C GLN A 500 8.86 -0.75 -8.20
N GLY A 501 9.45 0.31 -8.76
CA GLY A 501 9.63 0.51 -10.19
C GLY A 501 11.10 0.61 -10.60
N GLN A 502 11.38 0.66 -11.90
CA GLN A 502 12.73 0.74 -12.43
C GLN A 502 13.50 1.95 -11.87
N TRP A 503 12.91 3.15 -11.90
CA TRP A 503 13.55 4.36 -11.36
C TRP A 503 13.85 4.26 -9.86
N THR A 504 12.87 3.83 -9.05
CA THR A 504 13.04 3.70 -7.59
C THR A 504 14.04 2.59 -7.23
N ASN A 505 14.11 1.53 -8.04
CA ASN A 505 15.10 0.46 -7.85
C ASN A 505 16.50 0.98 -8.17
N ARG A 506 16.69 1.69 -9.30
CA ARG A 506 17.97 2.33 -9.64
C ARG A 506 18.41 3.30 -8.56
N LEU A 507 17.49 4.09 -8.00
CA LEU A 507 17.78 4.98 -6.88
C LEU A 507 18.32 4.19 -5.68
N PHE A 508 17.58 3.19 -5.20
CA PHE A 508 18.00 2.38 -4.05
C PHE A 508 19.33 1.64 -4.30
N GLU A 509 19.49 1.04 -5.49
CA GLU A 509 20.72 0.34 -5.87
C GLU A 509 21.93 1.26 -6.00
N SER A 510 21.74 2.50 -6.44
CA SER A 510 22.83 3.49 -6.57
C SER A 510 23.49 3.81 -5.23
N PHE A 511 22.72 3.77 -4.14
CA PHE A 511 23.23 3.98 -2.78
C PHE A 511 23.53 2.67 -2.05
N LYS A 512 23.00 1.52 -2.52
CA LYS A 512 23.30 0.21 -1.94
C LYS A 512 24.73 -0.23 -2.23
N LYS A 513 25.31 0.22 -3.36
CA LYS A 513 26.70 -0.08 -3.70
C LYS A 513 27.61 0.82 -2.88
N PRO A 514 28.44 0.28 -1.96
CA PRO A 514 29.52 1.06 -1.38
C PRO A 514 30.59 1.20 -2.47
N GLU A 515 30.49 2.21 -3.33
CA GLU A 515 31.68 2.61 -4.08
C GLU A 515 32.53 3.57 -3.24
N PRO A 516 33.82 3.24 -3.00
CA PRO A 516 34.76 4.22 -2.51
C PRO A 516 34.90 5.25 -3.62
N VAL A 517 34.35 6.45 -3.41
CA VAL A 517 34.51 7.55 -4.36
C VAL A 517 35.99 7.89 -4.41
N PHE A 518 36.67 7.31 -5.39
CA PHE A 518 37.93 7.81 -5.92
C PHE A 518 37.61 9.18 -6.52
N CYS A 519 37.70 10.23 -5.70
CA CYS A 519 37.66 11.58 -6.21
C CYS A 519 38.99 11.85 -6.90
N GLY A 520 38.96 11.85 -8.24
CA GLY A 520 40.04 12.33 -9.06
C GLY A 520 40.38 13.77 -8.72
N SER A 521 41.44 13.96 -7.95
CA SER A 521 42.23 15.18 -7.96
C SER A 521 43.70 14.80 -7.99
N LYS A 522 44.30 15.01 -9.16
CA LYS A 522 45.74 15.18 -9.42
C LYS A 522 46.68 14.31 -8.56
N ARG A 523 46.98 13.13 -9.09
CA ARG A 523 48.17 12.33 -8.75
C ARG A 523 49.43 13.10 -9.14
N LEU A 524 49.87 14.08 -8.34
CA LEU A 524 51.30 14.49 -8.30
C LEU A 524 51.73 15.38 -7.11
N SER A 525 50.89 15.67 -6.13
CA SER A 525 51.32 16.54 -5.01
C SER A 525 50.72 16.15 -3.66
N ARG A 526 50.99 14.92 -3.20
CA ARG A 526 50.98 14.61 -1.75
C ARG A 526 51.76 13.36 -1.37
N ARG A 527 53.02 13.29 -1.83
CA ARG A 527 54.07 12.44 -1.21
C ARG A 527 54.90 13.19 -0.17
N LEU A 528 54.48 14.40 0.18
CA LEU A 528 55.12 15.24 1.20
C LEU A 528 54.05 15.74 2.16
N GLU A 529 53.65 14.86 3.08
CA GLU A 529 53.10 15.21 4.41
C GLU A 529 52.72 13.95 5.23
N MET A 530 53.39 12.82 5.00
CA MET A 530 53.64 11.89 6.09
C MET A 530 54.76 12.50 6.95
N LYS A 531 54.39 13.36 7.90
CA LYS A 531 55.15 13.71 9.12
C LYS A 531 54.54 14.96 9.78
N ARG A 532 53.38 14.82 10.44
CA ARG A 532 53.13 15.55 11.69
C ARG A 532 51.85 15.06 12.38
N SER A 533 52.04 14.58 13.61
CA SER A 533 51.05 14.45 14.69
C SER A 533 50.02 13.31 14.49
N GLN A 534 50.08 12.14 15.12
CA GLN A 534 50.50 11.76 16.48
C GLN A 534 50.07 12.74 17.57
N ARG A 535 48.77 12.72 17.92
CA ARG A 535 48.26 12.80 19.30
C ARG A 535 46.79 12.33 19.36
N LYS A 536 46.54 11.40 20.29
CA LYS A 536 45.31 10.69 20.75
C LYS A 536 44.13 11.62 21.19
N PRO A 537 42.94 11.13 21.64
CA PRO A 537 42.54 9.75 22.01
C PRO A 537 41.19 9.23 21.44
N GLN A 538 40.99 7.92 21.68
CA GLN A 538 39.77 7.14 21.47
C GLN A 538 38.60 7.64 22.32
N VAL A 539 37.44 7.79 21.69
CA VAL A 539 36.13 7.61 22.31
C VAL A 539 35.39 6.57 21.48
N SER A 540 35.01 5.49 22.15
CA SER A 540 34.21 4.38 21.66
C SER A 540 32.75 4.81 21.55
N GLU A 541 32.25 4.95 20.32
CA GLU A 541 30.81 4.97 20.04
C GLU A 541 30.46 3.79 19.14
N MET A 542 29.65 2.92 19.70
CA MET A 542 28.97 1.80 19.07
C MET A 542 27.71 2.34 18.36
N SER A 543 27.45 1.85 17.15
CA SER A 543 26.19 1.92 16.36
C SER A 543 25.91 3.15 15.47
N SER A 544 26.15 3.00 14.16
CA SER A 544 25.20 3.32 13.06
C SER A 544 25.91 3.30 11.68
N GLU A 545 26.12 2.11 11.13
CA GLU A 545 26.55 1.95 9.72
C GLU A 545 25.33 2.14 8.80
N ASN A 546 25.27 3.27 8.08
CA ASN A 546 24.54 3.51 6.80
C ASN A 546 24.28 5.00 6.49
N HIS A 547 24.83 5.95 7.27
CA HIS A 547 24.70 7.37 6.98
C HIS A 547 25.67 7.80 5.88
N GLN A 548 25.18 8.07 4.66
CA GLN A 548 26.00 8.60 3.58
C GLN A 548 25.63 10.06 3.29
N PHE A 549 26.52 10.98 3.67
CA PHE A 549 26.42 12.39 3.28
C PHE A 549 26.76 12.53 1.79
N CYS A 550 25.79 12.97 0.99
CA CYS A 550 25.88 12.94 -0.46
C CYS A 550 25.43 14.26 -1.07
N ASN A 551 26.36 15.09 -1.57
CA ASN A 551 26.03 16.34 -2.26
C ASN A 551 25.55 16.10 -3.71
N ILE A 552 24.43 15.39 -3.87
CA ILE A 552 23.84 15.06 -5.18
C ILE A 552 22.82 16.12 -5.56
N LYS A 553 22.98 16.66 -6.78
CA LYS A 553 22.06 17.65 -7.34
C LYS A 553 20.69 17.01 -7.59
N CYS A 554 19.63 17.66 -7.12
CA CYS A 554 18.25 17.30 -7.38
C CYS A 554 17.41 18.56 -7.68
N TYR A 555 16.27 18.34 -8.32
CA TYR A 555 15.28 19.37 -8.57
C TYR A 555 13.93 18.92 -8.02
N ILE A 556 13.19 19.85 -7.43
CA ILE A 556 11.85 19.61 -6.91
C ILE A 556 10.84 20.50 -7.63
N ASP A 557 9.65 19.97 -7.85
CA ASP A 557 8.50 20.70 -8.37
C ASP A 557 7.29 20.45 -7.46
N GLY A 558 6.68 21.53 -6.95
CA GLY A 558 5.63 21.45 -5.95
C GLY A 558 5.64 22.67 -5.01
N PRO A 559 4.92 22.58 -3.88
CA PRO A 559 4.12 21.45 -3.40
C PRO A 559 2.75 21.33 -4.07
N TYR A 560 2.23 20.11 -4.13
CA TYR A 560 0.91 19.80 -4.67
C TYR A 560 -0.02 19.31 -3.56
N GLY A 561 -1.22 19.90 -3.53
CA GLY A 561 -2.17 19.70 -2.44
C GLY A 561 -3.00 18.44 -2.57
N THR A 562 -3.29 17.84 -1.43
CA THR A 562 -3.99 16.57 -1.29
C THR A 562 -5.28 16.70 -0.46
N PRO A 563 -6.25 15.78 -0.61
CA PRO A 563 -7.47 15.76 0.21
C PRO A 563 -7.19 15.72 1.72
N THR A 564 -6.09 15.06 2.09
CA THR A 564 -5.60 14.90 3.47
C THR A 564 -5.33 16.23 4.19
N ARG A 565 -5.21 17.36 3.48
CA ARG A 565 -5.21 18.71 4.09
C ARG A 565 -6.43 19.01 4.97
N ARG A 566 -7.54 18.32 4.76
CA ARG A 566 -8.81 18.50 5.51
C ARG A 566 -8.82 17.87 6.90
N ILE A 567 -7.77 17.12 7.28
CA ILE A 567 -7.68 16.47 8.60
C ILE A 567 -7.83 17.48 9.73
N PHE A 568 -7.13 18.62 9.67
CA PHE A 568 -7.20 19.65 10.71
C PHE A 568 -8.57 20.34 10.82
N ALA A 569 -9.42 20.23 9.78
CA ALA A 569 -10.80 20.71 9.79
C ALA A 569 -11.81 19.66 10.27
N SER A 570 -11.37 18.43 10.53
CA SER A 570 -12.20 17.32 11.00
C SER A 570 -12.23 17.29 12.53
N GLU A 571 -13.37 16.90 13.12
CA GLU A 571 -13.51 16.74 14.57
C GLU A 571 -12.91 15.39 15.04
N HIS A 572 -13.20 14.32 14.30
CA HIS A 572 -12.69 12.97 14.55
C HIS A 572 -12.11 12.41 13.24
N ALA A 573 -10.79 12.21 13.22
CA ALA A 573 -10.08 11.70 12.05
C ALA A 573 -9.62 10.25 12.26
N VAL A 574 -9.96 9.36 11.32
CA VAL A 574 -9.44 7.99 11.28
C VAL A 574 -8.42 7.90 10.16
N LEU A 575 -7.16 7.71 10.49
CA LEU A 575 -6.04 7.65 9.56
C LEU A 575 -5.67 6.18 9.32
N ILE A 576 -5.90 5.66 8.13
CA ILE A 576 -5.65 4.26 7.78
C ILE A 576 -4.55 4.19 6.73
N GLY A 577 -3.35 3.78 7.14
CA GLY A 577 -2.21 3.57 6.24
C GLY A 577 -1.88 2.09 6.06
N ALA A 578 -1.57 1.68 4.82
CA ALA A 578 -1.07 0.35 4.53
C ALA A 578 0.30 0.39 3.84
N GLY A 579 1.32 -0.27 4.40
CA GLY A 579 2.67 -0.24 3.84
C GLY A 579 3.30 1.16 3.85
N ILE A 580 3.93 1.53 2.73
CA ILE A 580 4.50 2.88 2.50
C ILE A 580 3.42 3.99 2.43
N GLY A 581 2.14 3.60 2.32
CA GLY A 581 1.01 4.53 2.35
C GLY A 581 0.87 5.31 3.66
N ILE A 582 1.71 5.04 4.66
CA ILE A 582 1.79 5.79 5.93
C ILE A 582 2.45 7.17 5.79
N THR A 583 3.21 7.40 4.71
CA THR A 583 4.00 8.63 4.48
C THR A 583 3.25 9.96 4.59
N PRO A 584 2.02 10.15 4.06
CA PRO A 584 1.27 11.39 4.33
C PRO A 584 0.99 11.55 5.82
N PHE A 585 0.59 10.48 6.50
CA PHE A 585 0.28 10.47 7.94
C PHE A 585 1.49 10.74 8.82
N ALA A 586 2.70 10.41 8.36
CA ALA A 586 3.94 10.82 9.02
C ALA A 586 4.04 12.34 9.19
N SER A 587 3.88 13.08 8.09
CA SER A 587 3.94 14.55 8.10
C SER A 587 2.85 15.16 8.98
N ILE A 588 1.65 14.55 8.97
CA ILE A 588 0.50 15.02 9.74
C ILE A 588 0.68 14.79 11.23
N LEU A 589 1.09 13.58 11.64
CA LEU A 589 1.34 13.26 13.04
C LEU A 589 2.48 14.12 13.61
N GLN A 590 3.54 14.37 12.84
CA GLN A 590 4.58 15.32 13.23
C GLN A 590 4.02 16.74 13.39
N SER A 591 3.20 17.22 12.46
CA SER A 591 2.61 18.56 12.55
C SER A 591 1.65 18.69 13.74
N ILE A 592 0.85 17.64 14.02
CA ILE A 592 0.00 17.58 15.22
C ILE A 592 0.88 17.67 16.48
N LEU A 593 1.99 16.91 16.53
CA LEU A 593 2.93 16.98 17.65
C LEU A 593 3.52 18.38 17.84
N TYR A 594 4.01 19.01 16.77
CA TYR A 594 4.56 20.36 16.85
C TYR A 594 3.53 21.39 17.31
N ARG A 595 2.30 21.33 16.78
CA ARG A 595 1.20 22.21 17.20
C ARG A 595 0.84 21.99 18.67
N HIS A 596 0.82 20.74 19.11
CA HIS A 596 0.56 20.38 20.50
C HIS A 596 1.65 20.92 21.43
N GLN A 597 2.92 20.67 21.12
CA GLN A 597 4.06 21.17 21.88
C GLN A 597 4.08 22.70 21.95
N LYS A 598 3.72 23.38 20.87
CA LYS A 598 3.63 24.85 20.84
C LYS A 598 2.60 25.41 21.83
N ARG A 599 1.52 24.67 22.11
CA ARG A 599 0.49 25.06 23.10
C ARG A 599 0.91 24.82 24.54
N LYS A 600 1.84 23.88 24.78
CA LYS A 600 2.37 23.56 26.12
C LYS A 600 3.44 24.59 26.49
N HIS A 601 3.08 25.54 27.33
CA HIS A 601 4.03 26.49 27.90
C HIS A 601 4.56 25.94 29.22
N ILE A 602 5.87 26.05 29.44
CA ILE A 602 6.54 25.66 30.68
C ILE A 602 7.14 26.93 31.29
N CYS A 603 6.79 27.25 32.53
CA CYS A 603 7.37 28.38 33.24
C CYS A 603 8.84 28.07 33.53
N PRO A 604 9.80 28.89 33.06
CA PRO A 604 11.23 28.66 33.33
C PRO A 604 11.58 28.78 34.82
N ASN A 605 10.74 29.42 35.63
CA ASN A 605 11.02 29.68 37.04
C ASN A 605 10.50 28.58 37.99
N CYS A 606 9.35 27.98 37.71
CA CYS A 606 8.72 26.99 38.60
C CYS A 606 8.41 25.64 37.93
N GLN A 607 8.81 25.46 36.66
CA GLN A 607 8.52 24.27 35.85
C GLN A 607 7.04 23.92 35.71
N HIS A 608 6.12 24.80 36.12
CA HIS A 608 4.70 24.60 35.93
C HIS A 608 4.37 24.64 34.43
N SER A 609 3.67 23.61 33.94
CA SER A 609 3.20 23.56 32.55
C SER A 609 1.72 23.93 32.49
N TRP A 610 1.36 24.86 31.61
CA TRP A 610 -0.04 25.16 31.26
C TRP A 610 -0.24 25.13 29.75
N MET A 611 -1.49 24.89 29.34
CA MET A 611 -1.89 24.94 27.93
C MET A 611 -2.62 26.27 27.68
N GLU A 612 -2.27 26.98 26.61
CA GLU A 612 -3.10 28.09 26.17
C GLU A 612 -4.49 27.56 25.78
N SER A 613 -5.53 28.03 26.46
CA SER A 613 -6.94 27.66 26.25
C SER A 613 -7.60 28.42 25.08
N GLY A 614 -6.81 29.18 24.31
CA GLY A 614 -7.28 29.82 23.09
C GLY A 614 -7.73 28.78 22.08
N GLN A 615 -8.95 28.92 21.56
CA GLN A 615 -9.38 28.18 20.38
C GLN A 615 -8.42 28.53 19.24
N ASP A 616 -7.56 27.60 18.83
CA ASP A 616 -6.91 27.68 17.52
C ASP A 616 -8.04 27.68 16.49
N GLU A 617 -8.24 28.80 15.79
CA GLU A 617 -9.08 28.84 14.57
C GLU A 617 -8.63 27.75 13.56
N ASP A 618 -7.37 27.31 13.65
CA ASP A 618 -6.69 26.43 12.70
C ASP A 618 -6.80 24.91 12.95
N MET A 619 -7.32 24.43 14.10
CA MET A 619 -7.44 22.98 14.36
C MET A 619 -8.70 22.61 15.16
N LYS A 620 -9.69 22.02 14.46
CA LYS A 620 -10.94 21.50 15.03
C LYS A 620 -10.85 20.05 15.52
N LEU A 621 -9.66 19.46 15.45
CA LEU A 621 -9.42 18.04 15.68
C LEU A 621 -9.43 17.73 17.18
N HIS A 622 -10.37 16.85 17.60
CA HIS A 622 -10.53 16.40 18.97
C HIS A 622 -9.95 14.99 19.22
N LYS A 623 -10.06 14.10 18.23
CA LYS A 623 -9.62 12.70 18.32
C LYS A 623 -9.04 12.20 17.00
N VAL A 624 -7.97 11.42 17.11
CA VAL A 624 -7.31 10.75 15.99
C VAL A 624 -7.18 9.26 16.28
N ASP A 625 -7.74 8.42 15.41
CA ASP A 625 -7.47 6.98 15.40
C ASP A 625 -6.51 6.67 14.26
N PHE A 626 -5.30 6.25 14.59
CA PHE A 626 -4.26 5.93 13.63
C PHE A 626 -4.11 4.42 13.49
N ILE A 627 -4.51 3.89 12.34
CA ILE A 627 -4.48 2.47 12.00
C ILE A 627 -3.37 2.24 10.97
N TRP A 628 -2.31 1.54 11.35
CA TRP A 628 -1.21 1.20 10.45
C TRP A 628 -1.10 -0.31 10.25
N ILE A 629 -1.23 -0.72 8.99
CA ILE A 629 -1.24 -2.12 8.56
C ILE A 629 0.01 -2.41 7.75
N ASN A 630 0.84 -3.35 8.21
CA ASN A 630 1.97 -3.87 7.44
C ASN A 630 1.91 -5.39 7.33
N ARG A 631 2.67 -5.91 6.37
CA ARG A 631 2.90 -7.34 6.25
C ARG A 631 3.90 -7.79 7.30
N ASP A 632 5.10 -7.21 7.28
CA ASP A 632 6.27 -7.68 8.03
C ASP A 632 6.69 -6.66 9.11
N GLN A 633 7.35 -7.13 10.18
CA GLN A 633 7.79 -6.30 11.31
C GLN A 633 8.75 -5.18 10.87
N GLN A 634 9.71 -5.49 9.99
CA GLN A 634 10.73 -4.54 9.52
C GLN A 634 10.14 -3.28 8.85
N SER A 635 8.91 -3.34 8.35
CA SER A 635 8.23 -2.17 7.78
C SER A 635 7.87 -1.11 8.83
N PHE A 636 7.84 -1.46 10.12
CA PHE A 636 7.52 -0.53 11.20
C PHE A 636 8.73 0.30 11.65
N GLU A 637 9.95 -0.21 11.53
CA GLU A 637 11.15 0.33 12.19
C GLU A 637 11.38 1.83 11.98
N TRP A 638 11.26 2.32 10.74
CA TRP A 638 11.62 3.71 10.42
C TRP A 638 10.66 4.76 11.00
N PHE A 639 9.42 4.37 11.33
CA PHE A 639 8.39 5.28 11.82
C PHE A 639 8.08 5.10 13.31
N VAL A 640 8.54 3.99 13.90
CA VAL A 640 8.35 3.69 15.33
C VAL A 640 8.93 4.78 16.23
N SER A 641 10.10 5.34 15.91
CA SER A 641 10.72 6.38 16.75
C SER A 641 9.83 7.62 16.95
N LEU A 642 9.11 8.03 15.90
CA LEU A 642 8.13 9.12 15.99
C LEU A 642 6.91 8.70 16.83
N LEU A 643 6.40 7.49 16.62
CA LEU A 643 5.26 6.97 17.38
C LEU A 643 5.57 6.86 18.87
N THR A 644 6.77 6.41 19.24
CA THR A 644 7.23 6.36 20.62
C THR A 644 7.25 7.76 21.23
N LYS A 645 7.76 8.76 20.50
CA LYS A 645 7.77 10.15 20.96
C LYS A 645 6.35 10.68 21.19
N LEU A 646 5.42 10.39 20.28
CA LEU A 646 4.00 10.76 20.40
C LEU A 646 3.35 10.11 21.63
N GLU A 647 3.57 8.81 21.85
CA GLU A 647 3.02 8.11 23.02
C GLU A 647 3.61 8.65 24.34
N MET A 648 4.90 8.97 24.37
CA MET A 648 5.55 9.56 25.54
C MET A 648 4.97 10.94 25.87
N ASP A 649 4.89 11.83 24.87
CA ASP A 649 4.36 13.19 25.06
C ASP A 649 2.89 13.16 25.53
N GLN A 650 2.09 12.20 25.07
CA GLN A 650 0.71 11.99 25.52
C GLN A 650 0.60 11.38 26.92
N ALA A 651 1.55 10.53 27.33
CA ALA A 651 1.53 9.88 28.64
C ALA A 651 1.85 10.85 29.79
N GLU A 652 2.61 11.91 29.52
CA GLU A 652 2.85 13.00 30.47
C GLU A 652 1.59 13.81 30.80
N GLU A 653 0.57 13.73 29.95
CA GLU A 653 -0.63 14.57 30.05
C GLU A 653 -1.74 13.86 30.80
N THR A 654 -1.90 14.19 32.09
CA THR A 654 -2.79 13.45 33.01
C THR A 654 -4.24 13.96 33.01
N GLN A 655 -4.53 15.13 32.42
CA GLN A 655 -5.84 15.81 32.59
C GLN A 655 -6.79 15.74 31.39
N VAL A 656 -6.29 15.50 30.17
CA VAL A 656 -7.10 15.41 28.95
C VAL A 656 -6.95 13.99 28.39
N GLY A 657 -8.05 13.28 28.17
CA GLY A 657 -8.00 11.90 27.66
C GLY A 657 -7.18 11.79 26.35
N ARG A 658 -6.66 10.59 26.05
CA ARG A 658 -5.77 10.34 24.91
C ARG A 658 -6.37 10.84 23.57
N PHE A 659 -5.80 11.92 23.02
CA PHE A 659 -6.25 12.51 21.75
C PHE A 659 -5.89 11.65 20.53
N LEU A 660 -4.77 10.93 20.57
CA LEU A 660 -4.31 10.02 19.54
C LEU A 660 -4.33 8.59 20.08
N GLU A 661 -4.92 7.68 19.32
CA GLU A 661 -4.94 6.26 19.60
C GLU A 661 -4.32 5.50 18.44
N LEU A 662 -3.31 4.69 18.75
CA LEU A 662 -2.56 3.93 17.77
C LEU A 662 -3.12 2.51 17.68
N HIS A 663 -3.20 2.00 16.46
CA HIS A 663 -3.67 0.66 16.15
C HIS A 663 -2.73 0.03 15.12
N MET A 664 -1.87 -0.86 15.59
CA MET A 664 -0.86 -1.51 14.79
C MET A 664 -1.34 -2.90 14.36
N TYR A 665 -1.29 -3.22 13.07
CA TYR A 665 -1.72 -4.51 12.53
C TYR A 665 -0.63 -5.16 11.68
N MET A 666 -0.28 -6.40 11.99
CA MET A 666 0.69 -7.18 11.24
C MET A 666 0.03 -8.38 10.58
N THR A 667 -0.12 -8.33 9.25
CA THR A 667 -0.92 -9.32 8.52
C THR A 667 -0.22 -10.64 8.22
N SER A 668 1.12 -10.72 8.30
CA SER A 668 1.84 -12.01 8.25
C SER A 668 1.82 -12.74 9.59
N ALA A 669 1.62 -12.01 10.70
CA ALA A 669 1.61 -12.60 12.02
C ALA A 669 0.47 -13.61 12.10
N LEU A 670 0.77 -14.78 12.66
CA LEU A 670 -0.24 -15.79 12.91
C LEU A 670 -1.34 -15.19 13.81
N SER A 671 -2.59 -15.35 13.37
CA SER A 671 -3.75 -14.83 14.08
C SER A 671 -3.85 -15.41 15.49
N LYS A 672 -4.55 -14.73 16.39
CA LYS A 672 -4.95 -15.29 17.70
C LYS A 672 -5.76 -16.59 17.57
N ASN A 673 -6.30 -16.83 16.39
CA ASN A 673 -7.07 -18.01 16.04
C ASN A 673 -6.21 -19.10 15.39
N ASP A 674 -4.88 -19.03 15.45
CA ASP A 674 -3.99 -20.07 14.93
C ASP A 674 -3.41 -20.89 16.09
N ILE A 675 -3.61 -22.21 16.11
CA ILE A 675 -3.17 -23.15 17.16
C ILE A 675 -1.67 -23.01 17.39
N LYS A 676 -0.90 -22.85 16.31
CA LYS A 676 0.56 -22.72 16.36
C LYS A 676 0.99 -21.48 17.14
N ALA A 677 0.22 -20.40 17.05
CA ALA A 677 0.60 -19.09 17.55
C ALA A 677 0.29 -18.86 19.03
N ILE A 678 -0.44 -19.76 19.67
CA ILE A 678 -0.98 -19.54 21.01
C ILE A 678 0.13 -19.30 22.03
N GLY A 679 1.13 -20.20 22.10
CA GLY A 679 2.26 -20.05 23.01
C GLY A 679 3.02 -18.75 22.76
N LEU A 680 3.25 -18.41 21.49
CA LEU A 680 3.90 -17.15 21.14
C LEU A 680 3.08 -15.92 21.55
N GLN A 681 1.76 -15.91 21.31
CA GLN A 681 0.90 -14.80 21.69
C GLN A 681 0.81 -14.63 23.21
N MET A 682 0.81 -15.73 23.96
CA MET A 682 0.87 -15.71 25.42
C MET A 682 2.20 -15.18 25.92
N ALA A 683 3.32 -15.67 25.39
CA ALA A 683 4.65 -15.18 25.73
C ALA A 683 4.77 -13.67 25.47
N LEU A 684 4.30 -13.21 24.30
CA LEU A 684 4.26 -11.78 23.95
C LEU A 684 3.36 -10.99 24.92
N ASP A 685 2.22 -11.54 25.35
CA ASP A 685 1.31 -10.89 26.30
C ASP A 685 1.88 -10.79 27.71
N LEU A 686 2.54 -11.84 28.19
CA LEU A 686 3.21 -11.88 29.49
C LEU A 686 4.37 -10.88 29.52
N LEU A 687 5.23 -10.90 28.51
CA LEU A 687 6.36 -9.98 28.42
C LEU A 687 5.89 -8.53 28.27
N ALA A 688 4.83 -8.28 27.49
CA ALA A 688 4.25 -6.94 27.37
C ALA A 688 3.65 -6.43 28.69
N LYS A 689 3.03 -7.29 29.49
CA LYS A 689 2.57 -6.93 30.86
C LYS A 689 3.74 -6.61 31.79
N LYS A 690 4.84 -7.37 31.69
CA LYS A 690 6.07 -7.18 32.49
C LYS A 690 6.79 -5.88 32.13
N GLU A 691 6.97 -5.61 30.83
CA GLU A 691 7.74 -4.45 30.34
C GLU A 691 6.90 -3.19 30.08
N LYS A 692 5.56 -3.30 30.11
CA LYS A 692 4.60 -2.25 29.68
C LYS A 692 4.86 -1.73 28.26
N LYS A 693 5.49 -2.56 27.41
CA LYS A 693 5.85 -2.27 26.02
C LYS A 693 5.65 -3.51 25.16
N ASP A 694 5.27 -3.28 23.91
CA ASP A 694 5.11 -4.29 22.87
C ASP A 694 6.48 -4.83 22.46
N SER A 695 6.68 -6.14 22.50
CA SER A 695 7.99 -6.73 22.15
C SER A 695 8.31 -6.68 20.65
N ILE A 696 7.29 -6.45 19.80
CA ILE A 696 7.45 -6.37 18.34
C ILE A 696 7.90 -4.97 17.92
N THR A 697 7.21 -3.93 18.39
CA THR A 697 7.46 -2.54 17.98
C THR A 697 8.16 -1.69 19.03
N GLY A 698 8.18 -2.09 20.30
CA GLY A 698 8.70 -1.30 21.42
C GLY A 698 7.76 -0.18 21.90
N LEU A 699 6.58 -0.05 21.30
CA LEU A 699 5.55 0.92 21.66
C LEU A 699 4.76 0.47 22.90
N GLN A 700 4.09 1.39 23.60
CA GLN A 700 3.12 1.02 24.63
C GLN A 700 1.87 0.38 24.01
N THR A 701 1.50 0.82 22.81
CA THR A 701 0.42 0.22 22.02
C THR A 701 0.81 -1.18 21.52
N ARG A 702 -0.04 -2.17 21.78
CA ARG A 702 0.14 -3.55 21.33
C ARG A 702 -0.08 -3.70 19.83
N THR A 703 0.80 -4.47 19.19
CA THR A 703 0.61 -4.91 17.80
C THR A 703 -0.40 -6.05 17.71
N GLN A 704 -1.45 -5.88 16.90
CA GLN A 704 -2.49 -6.88 16.67
C GLN A 704 -2.09 -7.80 15.50
N PRO A 705 -2.05 -9.12 15.71
CA PRO A 705 -1.76 -10.06 14.64
C PRO A 705 -2.96 -10.22 13.69
N GLY A 706 -2.67 -10.44 12.42
CA GLY A 706 -3.68 -10.68 11.38
C GLY A 706 -4.29 -9.39 10.80
N ARG A 707 -5.43 -9.55 10.13
CA ARG A 707 -6.14 -8.44 9.47
C ARG A 707 -7.14 -7.79 10.43
N PRO A 708 -7.33 -6.45 10.37
CA PRO A 708 -8.35 -5.78 11.17
C PRO A 708 -9.75 -6.30 10.86
N ASP A 709 -10.53 -6.57 11.91
CA ASP A 709 -11.98 -6.74 11.78
C ASP A 709 -12.63 -5.35 11.69
N TRP A 710 -12.82 -4.88 10.46
CA TRP A 710 -13.34 -3.54 10.17
C TRP A 710 -14.71 -3.27 10.79
N ASN A 711 -15.55 -4.29 11.01
CA ASN A 711 -16.84 -4.10 11.68
C ASN A 711 -16.63 -3.72 13.14
N LYS A 712 -15.79 -4.47 13.87
CA LYS A 712 -15.49 -4.19 15.27
C LYS A 712 -14.78 -2.85 15.43
N VAL A 713 -13.81 -2.57 14.56
CA VAL A 713 -13.06 -1.30 14.58
C VAL A 713 -14.00 -0.12 14.36
N PHE A 714 -14.84 -0.15 13.32
CA PHE A 714 -15.72 0.98 12.99
C PHE A 714 -16.87 1.13 13.99
N GLN A 715 -17.35 0.01 14.56
CA GLN A 715 -18.33 0.03 15.64
C GLN A 715 -17.76 0.71 16.90
N LYS A 716 -16.50 0.43 17.24
CA LYS A 716 -15.80 1.10 18.34
C LYS A 716 -15.67 2.60 18.06
N VAL A 717 -15.16 2.99 16.89
CA VAL A 717 -15.02 4.41 16.49
C VAL A 717 -16.37 5.14 16.54
N ALA A 718 -17.45 4.51 16.08
CA ALA A 718 -18.80 5.08 16.15
C ALA A 718 -19.29 5.25 17.60
N ALA A 719 -18.93 4.34 18.51
CA ALA A 719 -19.33 4.37 19.90
C ALA A 719 -18.66 5.50 20.71
N GLU A 720 -17.48 5.96 20.29
CA GLU A 720 -16.73 7.02 20.99
C GLU A 720 -17.38 8.41 20.87
N LYS A 721 -18.24 8.63 19.86
CA LYS A 721 -19.03 9.85 19.64
C LYS A 721 -18.22 11.16 19.75
N LYS A 722 -17.02 11.21 19.15
CA LYS A 722 -16.12 12.37 19.18
C LYS A 722 -16.35 13.39 18.05
N GLY A 723 -17.56 13.44 17.49
CA GLY A 723 -17.94 14.34 16.40
C GLY A 723 -18.09 13.64 15.05
N LYS A 724 -18.06 14.43 13.97
CA LYS A 724 -18.20 13.91 12.59
C LYS A 724 -16.94 13.15 12.17
N VAL A 725 -17.06 11.83 12.06
CA VAL A 725 -15.98 10.92 11.66
C VAL A 725 -15.62 11.08 10.18
N GLN A 726 -14.34 11.31 9.92
CA GLN A 726 -13.76 11.35 8.58
C GLN A 726 -12.62 10.33 8.48
N VAL A 727 -12.74 9.40 7.55
CA VAL A 727 -11.77 8.33 7.31
C VAL A 727 -10.86 8.71 6.15
N PHE A 728 -9.56 8.79 6.42
CA PHE A 728 -8.51 9.05 5.43
C PHE A 728 -7.72 7.76 5.21
N PHE A 729 -7.68 7.29 3.98
CA PHE A 729 -7.02 6.04 3.62
C PHE A 729 -5.94 6.24 2.57
N CYS A 730 -4.77 5.64 2.80
CA CYS A 730 -3.71 5.55 1.82
C CYS A 730 -3.11 4.12 1.78
N GLY A 731 -3.28 3.42 0.65
CA GLY A 731 -2.89 2.02 0.52
C GLY A 731 -3.46 1.33 -0.71
N SER A 732 -3.59 0.00 -0.66
CA SER A 732 -4.01 -0.78 -1.83
C SER A 732 -5.47 -0.51 -2.25
N PRO A 733 -5.78 -0.47 -3.56
CA PRO A 733 -7.16 -0.27 -4.05
C PRO A 733 -8.15 -1.36 -3.59
N ALA A 734 -7.67 -2.59 -3.36
CA ALA A 734 -8.49 -3.68 -2.87
C ALA A 734 -8.99 -3.39 -1.44
N LEU A 735 -8.11 -2.90 -0.57
CA LEU A 735 -8.49 -2.49 0.78
C LEU A 735 -9.37 -1.25 0.78
N ALA A 736 -9.09 -0.26 -0.09
CA ALA A 736 -9.95 0.92 -0.26
C ALA A 736 -11.41 0.53 -0.55
N LYS A 737 -11.64 -0.47 -1.42
CA LYS A 737 -12.99 -0.94 -1.78
C LYS A 737 -13.73 -1.55 -0.58
N ILE A 738 -13.02 -2.25 0.30
CA ILE A 738 -13.56 -2.83 1.53
C ILE A 738 -13.93 -1.71 2.52
N LEU A 739 -12.98 -0.82 2.79
CA LEU A 739 -13.16 0.32 3.69
C LEU A 739 -14.30 1.24 3.26
N LYS A 740 -14.40 1.53 1.96
CA LYS A 740 -15.49 2.33 1.41
C LYS A 740 -16.86 1.71 1.71
N GLY A 741 -17.00 0.39 1.61
CA GLY A 741 -18.23 -0.31 1.95
C GLY A 741 -18.59 -0.21 3.44
N HIS A 742 -17.61 -0.28 4.34
CA HIS A 742 -17.84 -0.06 5.77
C HIS A 742 -18.14 1.41 6.09
N CYS A 743 -17.45 2.37 5.47
CA CYS A 743 -17.75 3.80 5.63
C CYS A 743 -19.19 4.12 5.22
N GLU A 744 -19.68 3.54 4.11
CA GLU A 744 -21.07 3.67 3.68
C GLU A 744 -22.05 3.08 4.70
N GLN A 745 -21.71 1.96 5.34
CA GLN A 745 -22.55 1.35 6.38
C GLN A 745 -22.65 2.21 7.64
N PHE A 746 -21.55 2.83 8.08
CA PHE A 746 -21.50 3.66 9.29
C PHE A 746 -21.74 5.15 9.01
N SER A 747 -22.06 5.53 7.76
CA SER A 747 -22.24 6.93 7.32
C SER A 747 -21.02 7.83 7.57
N PHE A 748 -19.81 7.26 7.48
CA PHE A 748 -18.56 8.00 7.57
C PHE A 748 -18.16 8.56 6.20
N LYS A 749 -17.55 9.76 6.21
CA LYS A 749 -16.94 10.31 4.98
C LYS A 749 -15.61 9.62 4.72
N PHE A 750 -15.40 9.20 3.48
CA PHE A 750 -14.21 8.46 3.08
C PHE A 750 -13.38 9.26 2.07
N PHE A 751 -12.11 9.44 2.37
CA PHE A 751 -11.11 10.07 1.51
C PHE A 751 -10.03 9.04 1.17
N GLN A 752 -9.78 8.84 -0.12
CA GLN A 752 -8.76 7.91 -0.60
C GLN A 752 -7.62 8.68 -1.26
N GLU A 753 -6.39 8.33 -0.89
CA GLU A 753 -5.17 8.74 -1.56
C GLU A 753 -4.46 7.53 -2.17
N ASN A 754 -3.86 7.73 -3.34
CA ASN A 754 -3.05 6.72 -4.02
C ASN A 754 -1.71 7.37 -4.35
N PHE A 755 -0.65 6.92 -3.69
CA PHE A 755 0.73 7.33 -3.96
C PHE A 755 1.54 6.12 -4.44
#